data_AF-A0A432HBZ3-F1
#
_entry.id   AF-A0A432HBZ3-F1
#
_cell.length_a   1.000
_cell.length_b   1.000
_cell.length_c   1.000
_cell.angle_alpha   90.00
_cell.angle_beta   90.00
_cell.angle_gamma   90.00
#
_symmetry.space_group_name_H-M   'P 1'
#
loop_
_entity.id
_entity.type
_entity.pdbx_description
1 polymer ?
#
loop_
_entity_poly.entity_id
_entity_poly.type
_entity_poly.pdbx_seq_one_letter_code
_entity_poly.pdbx_strand_id
1 'polypeptide(L)'
;MIATMLAFSATGVWAQTGGDECDVADVITISGFDTYAIAMDSTTATSGSDPVPVIPCGAFIGIFNQDIWFSFVPDADGAIDVTTCDPTSWDTDLALYDGSAGCAALLELNCSGDAPGNAACQIFYSEFENPTAVFAGVTYYLRVGGWNAVAAGVGTMNMNFYAVGAEICDDGADNDADGLIDCFDPDCAGIPPCGAEAGQCDDGVDNDADGTTDCFDVDCIGDPACFEGDAATCTDGVDNDADGATDCADLDCSGIGLCGPEICDDGFDNDGDGLIDCFDVADCLGTPACPAAGNDECIVAVDIPIAGPGTYTVLMDSTTATLGADPLPGIACAVGGAFDNDIWFSFTPDQDMSAEIHTCDATSWDTDLLVYEDAFNDCTTMTEIACNGDAGILTGCQAYYSHVQLVGVTAGVNYKIRVGSWAAGASGAGQLTINLVAVGPEICDDGIDNDLDGLIDCLDPDCSGFPNCFEGDSVTCSDGIDNDGDGATDCADADCSGIGLCGPEICDDGFDNDGDGLVDCLDIADCLGTPACPISDGDECSIALEVFDGANAIDTNPYTSSADISNAGLCPATFFGVNDMDGWYLYTATADAFYEIHTCDPAGFDSDLLIYDFTAAGGDCANIQGNEIACNGDSTVLLGPCQAFYSHVEVPLVAGNQYLIRVGAWAGGGGGTGTLSIVATLCPPVLGLGFTSDCVSGDVTLNWTAGTYDAIEILRDQVLIDTLGGGDTTYTDPGLAAGNYFYQVQGVCAGNLGASATTSANVASYGGESDVIFGVEGVDQIDSVAALQAALDANGIIYVTTSQGPADWGCLGSTGIARVWMMSGTWPNDYRITDADGTALAAAVENGTSVYFEAADHWGYFHIVTGYDNYDGVDQSAVVDGDDSFLSMNGADSGFGLDTSDLSGTAYNQAAAAIDYTDQINVLAGTAGPNAALIWTDAVQGYGTGIFYATDAPYGNTISQSWEFGGFGGDQVDLAARYIAALGGGGPVGALFGRGDCNADGGFNIADTIFLLAALFSGGPAGPCLDACDANGDGSVNIADAIFSLASLFSGGPPPSDPAPTDCGVDGDDSDTLDCANFPPCP
;
A
#
# COMPACT_ATOMS: atom_id res chain seq x y z
N MET A 1 -10.50 52.39 37.12
CA MET A 1 -10.69 51.72 38.41
C MET A 1 -10.40 50.26 38.18
N ILE A 2 -9.50 49.71 38.98
CA ILE A 2 -8.98 48.35 38.93
C ILE A 2 -10.11 47.36 39.25
N ALA A 3 -10.29 46.33 38.44
CA ALA A 3 -10.93 45.08 38.83
C ALA A 3 -10.07 43.95 38.26
N THR A 4 -9.13 43.52 39.11
CA THR A 4 -8.21 42.41 38.89
C THR A 4 -8.96 41.08 39.01
N MET A 5 -8.61 40.16 38.11
CA MET A 5 -8.83 38.73 38.18
C MET A 5 -8.56 38.17 39.59
N LEU A 6 -9.51 37.39 40.11
CA LEU A 6 -9.21 36.23 40.95
C LEU A 6 -9.53 35.00 40.09
N ALA A 7 -8.51 34.35 39.56
CA ALA A 7 -8.57 32.92 39.27
C ALA A 7 -7.71 32.24 40.35
N PHE A 8 -8.34 31.32 41.09
CA PHE A 8 -7.69 30.48 42.08
C PHE A 8 -6.73 29.52 41.38
N SER A 9 -5.49 29.41 41.85
CA SER A 9 -4.61 28.28 41.57
C SER A 9 -5.16 27.05 42.29
N ALA A 10 -5.49 25.99 41.55
CA ALA A 10 -6.08 24.77 42.08
C ALA A 10 -5.03 23.64 42.21
N THR A 11 -4.03 23.78 43.06
CA THR A 11 -3.37 22.59 43.65
C THR A 11 -4.20 22.12 44.84
N GLY A 12 -5.35 21.53 44.53
CA GLY A 12 -6.22 20.89 45.51
C GLY A 12 -5.87 19.41 45.61
N VAL A 13 -5.29 18.99 46.73
CA VAL A 13 -5.22 17.55 47.07
C VAL A 13 -6.66 17.08 47.31
N TRP A 14 -7.16 16.22 46.43
CA TRP A 14 -8.49 15.62 46.55
C TRP A 14 -8.44 14.48 47.56
N ALA A 15 -9.38 14.46 48.51
CA ALA A 15 -9.47 13.40 49.52
C ALA A 15 -10.48 12.33 49.07
N GLN A 16 -10.04 11.08 48.99
CA GLN A 16 -10.86 9.92 48.69
C GLN A 16 -12.05 9.79 49.65
N THR A 17 -13.23 9.42 49.14
CA THR A 17 -14.47 9.32 49.93
C THR A 17 -15.07 7.92 50.02
N GLY A 18 -14.55 6.97 49.25
CA GLY A 18 -14.86 5.55 49.37
C GLY A 18 -15.14 4.84 48.05
N GLY A 19 -14.47 5.21 46.95
CA GLY A 19 -14.55 4.55 45.64
C GLY A 19 -13.97 3.14 45.67
N ASP A 20 -14.72 2.21 46.25
CA ASP A 20 -14.33 0.79 46.44
C ASP A 20 -14.57 -0.05 45.18
N GLU A 21 -15.55 0.34 44.36
CA GLU A 21 -15.96 -0.36 43.15
C GLU A 21 -16.25 0.68 42.06
N CYS A 22 -16.19 0.29 40.79
CA CYS A 22 -16.37 1.24 39.68
C CYS A 22 -17.74 1.97 39.73
N ASP A 23 -18.81 1.29 40.17
CA ASP A 23 -20.17 1.85 40.29
C ASP A 23 -20.26 3.02 41.30
N VAL A 24 -19.28 3.12 42.20
CA VAL A 24 -19.17 4.15 43.23
C VAL A 24 -17.84 4.89 43.17
N ALA A 25 -17.18 4.89 42.01
CA ALA A 25 -15.88 5.51 41.81
C ALA A 25 -15.86 6.98 42.28
N ASP A 26 -14.75 7.38 42.89
CA ASP A 26 -14.56 8.76 43.32
C ASP A 26 -14.29 9.66 42.10
N VAL A 27 -15.05 10.74 41.95
CA VAL A 27 -14.97 11.60 40.76
C VAL A 27 -13.79 12.57 40.84
N ILE A 28 -12.87 12.49 39.88
CA ILE A 28 -11.83 13.50 39.64
C ILE A 28 -12.40 14.57 38.71
N THR A 29 -12.36 15.84 39.16
CA THR A 29 -12.84 16.96 38.34
C THR A 29 -11.70 17.56 37.55
N ILE A 30 -11.77 17.46 36.22
CA ILE A 30 -10.80 18.02 35.27
C ILE A 30 -11.25 19.41 34.81
N SER A 31 -10.30 20.34 34.69
CA SER A 31 -10.50 21.71 34.26
C SER A 31 -9.24 22.21 33.52
N GLY A 32 -9.12 21.87 32.26
CA GLY A 32 -7.99 22.20 31.40
C GLY A 32 -6.75 21.35 31.67
N PHE A 33 -5.73 21.60 30.87
CA PHE A 33 -4.45 20.88 30.93
C PHE A 33 -3.64 21.30 32.17
N ASP A 34 -3.39 20.35 33.07
CA ASP A 34 -2.63 20.53 34.32
C ASP A 34 -2.25 19.15 34.90
N THR A 35 -1.44 19.16 35.96
CA THR A 35 -1.17 17.99 36.80
C THR A 35 -2.14 17.94 37.97
N TYR A 36 -2.89 16.85 38.05
CA TYR A 36 -3.85 16.57 39.11
C TYR A 36 -3.24 15.62 40.13
N ALA A 37 -3.14 16.03 41.40
CA ALA A 37 -2.69 15.18 42.50
C ALA A 37 -3.90 14.64 43.28
N ILE A 38 -4.06 13.32 43.27
CA ILE A 38 -5.20 12.58 43.84
C ILE A 38 -4.72 11.76 45.04
N ALA A 39 -5.32 11.96 46.22
CA ALA A 39 -4.99 11.13 47.37
C ALA A 39 -5.62 9.73 47.23
N MET A 40 -4.85 8.73 47.60
CA MET A 40 -5.24 7.32 47.59
C MET A 40 -5.11 6.72 48.98
N ASP A 41 -6.08 5.91 49.39
CA ASP A 41 -6.17 5.15 50.64
C ASP A 41 -6.94 3.84 50.39
N SER A 42 -6.21 2.77 50.08
CA SER A 42 -6.77 1.44 49.89
C SER A 42 -6.99 0.67 51.20
N THR A 43 -6.62 1.23 52.36
CA THR A 43 -6.55 0.45 53.62
C THR A 43 -7.88 -0.06 54.16
N THR A 44 -8.99 0.48 53.66
CA THR A 44 -10.35 0.05 54.00
C THR A 44 -11.14 -0.50 52.81
N ALA A 45 -10.52 -0.55 51.64
CA ALA A 45 -11.13 -1.06 50.42
C ALA A 45 -11.27 -2.59 50.48
N THR A 46 -12.21 -3.12 49.71
CA THR A 46 -12.35 -4.55 49.44
C THR A 46 -11.72 -4.85 48.08
N SER A 47 -11.34 -6.11 47.84
CA SER A 47 -10.90 -6.50 46.50
C SER A 47 -12.15 -6.82 45.66
N GLY A 48 -12.35 -6.05 44.60
CA GLY A 48 -13.42 -6.20 43.63
C GLY A 48 -13.38 -7.55 42.91
N SER A 49 -14.49 -7.91 42.27
CA SER A 49 -14.58 -9.13 41.46
C SER A 49 -14.17 -8.92 40.00
N ASP A 50 -13.82 -7.69 39.62
CA ASP A 50 -13.43 -7.33 38.27
C ASP A 50 -12.13 -8.02 37.88
N PRO A 51 -12.08 -8.64 36.69
CA PRO A 51 -10.90 -9.36 36.24
C PRO A 51 -9.68 -8.43 36.21
N VAL A 52 -8.50 -9.02 36.35
CA VAL A 52 -7.25 -8.33 36.06
C VAL A 52 -7.22 -8.01 34.56
N PRO A 53 -6.72 -6.82 34.14
CA PRO A 53 -6.60 -6.49 32.73
C PRO A 53 -5.90 -7.59 31.92
N VAL A 54 -6.42 -7.87 30.73
CA VAL A 54 -5.89 -8.87 29.78
C VAL A 54 -5.20 -8.25 28.56
N ILE A 55 -5.25 -6.92 28.41
CA ILE A 55 -4.43 -6.20 27.43
C ILE A 55 -2.91 -6.38 27.73
N PRO A 56 -2.02 -6.29 26.73
CA PRO A 56 -0.58 -6.42 26.95
C PRO A 56 -0.05 -5.26 27.82
N CYS A 57 0.26 -5.54 29.09
CA CYS A 57 0.91 -4.58 29.99
C CYS A 57 2.41 -4.87 30.02
N GLY A 58 3.26 -3.91 29.63
CA GLY A 58 4.73 -4.08 29.62
C GLY A 58 5.36 -4.34 31.00
N ALA A 59 4.63 -3.97 32.07
CA ALA A 59 5.05 -4.13 33.46
C ALA A 59 4.39 -5.34 34.16
N PHE A 60 5.04 -5.87 35.20
CA PHE A 60 4.48 -6.92 36.06
C PHE A 60 3.15 -6.44 36.66
N ILE A 61 1.99 -6.94 36.21
CA ILE A 61 0.65 -6.72 36.81
C ILE A 61 0.23 -7.83 37.81
N GLY A 62 -0.26 -7.41 38.98
CA GLY A 62 -0.63 -8.29 40.08
C GLY A 62 -2.11 -8.64 40.13
N ILE A 63 -2.68 -8.68 41.34
CA ILE A 63 -4.08 -9.10 41.56
C ILE A 63 -5.05 -7.96 41.87
N PHE A 64 -4.61 -6.70 41.81
CA PHE A 64 -5.42 -5.53 42.21
C PHE A 64 -6.10 -5.70 43.57
N ASN A 65 -5.35 -6.11 44.60
CA ASN A 65 -5.90 -6.33 45.94
C ASN A 65 -6.33 -5.01 46.60
N GLN A 66 -7.50 -4.98 47.25
CA GLN A 66 -8.07 -3.79 47.88
C GLN A 66 -8.06 -2.60 46.93
N ASP A 67 -8.66 -2.82 45.75
CA ASP A 67 -8.68 -1.84 44.68
C ASP A 67 -9.62 -0.68 44.98
N ILE A 68 -9.24 0.46 44.43
CA ILE A 68 -9.97 1.71 44.54
C ILE A 68 -10.15 2.28 43.14
N TRP A 69 -11.30 2.91 42.93
CA TRP A 69 -11.77 3.35 41.63
C TRP A 69 -11.99 4.86 41.62
N PHE A 70 -11.51 5.48 40.55
CA PHE A 70 -11.72 6.89 40.24
C PHE A 70 -12.37 7.01 38.86
N SER A 71 -13.24 8.00 38.68
CA SER A 71 -13.81 8.33 37.39
C SER A 71 -13.52 9.76 37.00
N PHE A 72 -13.30 10.05 35.72
CA PHE A 72 -13.13 11.41 35.23
C PHE A 72 -13.76 11.58 33.84
N VAL A 73 -14.04 12.84 33.50
CA VAL A 73 -14.52 13.26 32.18
C VAL A 73 -13.64 14.43 31.73
N PRO A 74 -12.82 14.28 30.69
CA PRO A 74 -12.01 15.37 30.14
C PRO A 74 -12.90 16.51 29.65
N ASP A 75 -12.45 17.75 29.83
CA ASP A 75 -13.14 18.95 29.34
C ASP A 75 -12.62 19.46 27.99
N ALA A 76 -11.57 18.82 27.47
CA ALA A 76 -11.01 18.97 26.12
C ALA A 76 -10.45 17.61 25.66
N ASP A 77 -10.20 17.47 24.37
CA ASP A 77 -9.41 16.35 23.85
C ASP A 77 -7.95 16.55 24.28
N GLY A 78 -7.26 15.46 24.61
CA GLY A 78 -5.92 15.49 25.18
C GLY A 78 -5.38 14.09 25.43
N ALA A 79 -4.23 13.99 26.08
CA ALA A 79 -3.69 12.73 26.57
C ALA A 79 -3.45 12.80 28.09
N ILE A 80 -3.57 11.65 28.75
CA ILE A 80 -3.23 11.50 30.17
C ILE A 80 -2.03 10.59 30.38
N ASP A 81 -1.15 11.01 31.27
CA ASP A 81 -0.09 10.19 31.85
C ASP A 81 -0.32 10.09 33.37
N VAL A 82 -0.28 8.88 33.91
CA VAL A 82 -0.68 8.60 35.30
C VAL A 82 0.40 7.80 36.01
N THR A 83 0.82 8.31 37.17
CA THR A 83 1.86 7.72 38.00
C THR A 83 1.44 7.66 39.47
N THR A 84 1.70 6.54 40.13
CA THR A 84 1.50 6.35 41.58
C THR A 84 2.79 6.61 42.38
N CYS A 85 3.82 7.19 41.74
CA CYS A 85 5.08 7.55 42.38
C CYS A 85 4.84 8.50 43.58
N ASP A 86 4.96 7.94 44.79
CA ASP A 86 4.94 8.65 46.05
C ASP A 86 5.81 7.86 47.05
N PRO A 87 6.88 8.46 47.61
CA PRO A 87 7.82 7.77 48.51
C PRO A 87 7.17 7.20 49.79
N THR A 88 5.91 7.53 50.07
CA THR A 88 5.13 7.04 51.21
C THR A 88 4.06 6.00 50.84
N SER A 89 3.91 5.70 49.55
CA SER A 89 2.92 4.78 48.99
C SER A 89 3.33 3.30 49.14
N TRP A 90 2.49 2.41 48.61
CA TRP A 90 2.65 0.96 48.62
C TRP A 90 2.90 0.43 47.21
N ASP A 91 3.08 -0.89 47.13
CA ASP A 91 3.21 -1.67 45.89
C ASP A 91 1.88 -1.66 45.13
N THR A 92 1.78 -0.80 44.10
CA THR A 92 0.54 -0.54 43.37
C THR A 92 0.48 -1.29 42.04
N ASP A 93 -0.73 -1.61 41.60
CA ASP A 93 -1.09 -1.83 40.20
C ASP A 93 -2.07 -0.75 39.75
N LEU A 94 -2.01 -0.34 38.49
CA LEU A 94 -2.80 0.72 37.87
C LEU A 94 -3.43 0.22 36.55
N ALA A 95 -4.70 0.56 36.31
CA ALA A 95 -5.37 0.31 35.03
C ALA A 95 -6.31 1.46 34.66
N LEU A 96 -6.46 1.70 33.36
CA LEU A 96 -7.36 2.68 32.74
C LEU A 96 -8.38 1.97 31.86
N TYR A 97 -9.64 2.41 31.96
CA TYR A 97 -10.75 1.89 31.17
C TYR A 97 -11.55 3.02 30.51
N ASP A 98 -12.02 2.81 29.28
CA ASP A 98 -13.16 3.52 28.72
C ASP A 98 -14.44 2.96 29.37
N GLY A 99 -15.18 3.84 30.03
CA GLY A 99 -16.45 3.51 30.70
C GLY A 99 -17.66 4.16 30.04
N SER A 100 -17.58 4.55 28.77
CA SER A 100 -18.68 5.11 27.98
C SER A 100 -19.92 4.20 27.93
N ALA A 101 -19.71 2.87 27.94
CA ALA A 101 -20.76 1.85 28.05
C ALA A 101 -21.16 1.52 29.50
N GLY A 102 -20.53 2.17 30.48
CA GLY A 102 -20.72 1.96 31.91
C GLY A 102 -19.96 0.76 32.48
N CYS A 103 -19.99 0.60 33.80
CA CYS A 103 -19.27 -0.41 34.57
C CYS A 103 -19.45 -1.88 34.16
N ALA A 104 -20.55 -2.21 33.49
CA ALA A 104 -20.82 -3.58 33.04
C ALA A 104 -20.09 -3.95 31.73
N ALA A 105 -19.47 -2.97 31.06
CA ALA A 105 -18.83 -3.11 29.77
C ALA A 105 -17.61 -2.16 29.69
N LEU A 106 -16.72 -2.25 30.68
CA LEU A 106 -15.46 -1.51 30.69
C LEU A 106 -14.56 -2.05 29.57
N LEU A 107 -14.01 -1.14 28.76
CA LEU A 107 -12.99 -1.45 27.76
C LEU A 107 -11.63 -1.05 28.31
N GLU A 108 -10.72 -2.02 28.43
CA GLU A 108 -9.34 -1.79 28.91
C GLU A 108 -8.55 -0.98 27.88
N LEU A 109 -7.89 0.10 28.34
CA LEU A 109 -7.09 0.99 27.49
C LEU A 109 -5.61 0.95 27.82
N ASN A 110 -5.25 0.93 29.11
CA ASN A 110 -3.85 0.93 29.55
C ASN A 110 -3.71 0.33 30.95
N CYS A 111 -2.52 -0.15 31.28
CA CYS A 111 -2.22 -0.81 32.55
C CYS A 111 -0.72 -0.77 32.87
N SER A 112 -0.40 -0.70 34.16
CA SER A 112 0.98 -0.76 34.66
C SER A 112 1.01 -1.30 36.09
N GLY A 113 1.95 -2.18 36.42
CA GLY A 113 2.17 -2.63 37.78
C GLY A 113 3.45 -2.07 38.36
N ASP A 114 4.60 -2.51 37.85
CA ASP A 114 5.94 -2.08 38.28
C ASP A 114 6.68 -1.25 37.21
N ALA A 115 6.72 0.08 37.39
CA ALA A 115 7.49 1.00 36.57
C ALA A 115 9.01 0.94 36.83
N PRO A 116 9.86 1.41 35.90
CA PRO A 116 11.32 1.44 36.07
C PRO A 116 11.75 2.21 37.33
N GLY A 117 12.67 1.64 38.10
CA GLY A 117 12.99 2.14 39.45
C GLY A 117 13.46 3.60 39.52
N ASN A 118 12.66 4.47 40.12
CA ASN A 118 12.97 5.86 40.41
C ASN A 118 13.26 6.06 41.92
N ALA A 119 14.44 6.59 42.26
CA ALA A 119 14.89 6.75 43.64
C ALA A 119 14.06 7.76 44.48
N ALA A 120 13.20 8.55 43.84
CA ALA A 120 12.27 9.46 44.50
C ALA A 120 10.91 8.81 44.84
N CYS A 121 10.63 7.62 44.31
CA CYS A 121 9.36 6.89 44.48
C CYS A 121 9.51 5.74 45.48
N GLN A 122 8.38 5.10 45.82
CA GLN A 122 8.38 3.79 46.45
C GLN A 122 8.99 2.73 45.49
N ILE A 123 9.45 1.60 46.03
CA ILE A 123 10.23 0.60 45.28
C ILE A 123 9.42 -0.03 44.13
N PHE A 124 8.10 -0.16 44.30
CA PHE A 124 7.17 -0.79 43.37
C PHE A 124 6.01 0.20 43.19
N TYR A 125 6.07 0.98 42.12
CA TYR A 125 5.08 2.00 41.78
C TYR A 125 4.66 1.77 40.33
N SER A 126 3.47 2.24 39.98
CA SER A 126 2.89 2.08 38.65
C SER A 126 2.93 3.40 37.92
N GLU A 127 3.24 3.35 36.64
CA GLU A 127 3.29 4.50 35.73
C GLU A 127 2.98 3.98 34.33
N PHE A 128 2.09 4.67 33.61
CA PHE A 128 1.82 4.29 32.22
C PHE A 128 3.09 4.49 31.41
N GLU A 129 3.41 3.51 30.55
CA GLU A 129 4.62 3.58 29.71
C GLU A 129 4.49 4.69 28.69
N ASN A 130 3.28 4.86 28.13
CA ASN A 130 2.94 5.91 27.18
C ASN A 130 1.69 6.69 27.62
N PRO A 131 1.59 7.96 27.21
CA PRO A 131 0.39 8.77 27.37
C PRO A 131 -0.81 8.09 26.72
N THR A 132 -1.99 8.19 27.31
CA THR A 132 -3.21 7.62 26.74
C THR A 132 -4.17 8.70 26.30
N ALA A 133 -4.55 8.68 25.02
CA ALA A 133 -5.52 9.61 24.44
C ALA A 133 -6.88 9.52 25.15
N VAL A 134 -7.45 10.68 25.47
CA VAL A 134 -8.78 10.80 26.09
C VAL A 134 -9.57 11.93 25.44
N PHE A 135 -10.86 11.68 25.21
CA PHE A 135 -11.72 12.59 24.45
C PHE A 135 -12.66 13.40 25.36
N ALA A 136 -12.91 14.64 24.95
CA ALA A 136 -13.79 15.56 25.63
C ALA A 136 -15.19 14.97 25.80
N GLY A 137 -15.68 14.93 27.04
CA GLY A 137 -17.02 14.44 27.34
C GLY A 137 -17.17 12.91 27.43
N VAL A 138 -16.12 12.13 27.18
CA VAL A 138 -16.10 10.67 27.40
C VAL A 138 -15.79 10.37 28.87
N THR A 139 -16.39 9.30 29.44
CA THR A 139 -16.18 8.91 30.84
C THR A 139 -15.16 7.79 30.94
N TYR A 140 -14.09 8.02 31.70
CA TYR A 140 -13.02 7.07 31.93
C TYR A 140 -12.93 6.66 33.39
N TYR A 141 -12.40 5.46 33.64
CA TYR A 141 -12.18 4.92 34.99
C TYR A 141 -10.72 4.54 35.20
N LEU A 142 -10.16 4.96 36.34
CA LEU A 142 -8.85 4.51 36.83
C LEU A 142 -9.07 3.55 38.00
N ARG A 143 -8.43 2.40 37.93
CA ARG A 143 -8.39 1.39 38.99
C ARG A 143 -6.98 1.34 39.56
N VAL A 144 -6.86 1.45 40.88
CA VAL A 144 -5.59 1.30 41.59
C VAL A 144 -5.73 0.20 42.64
N GLY A 145 -4.88 -0.82 42.61
CA GLY A 145 -4.89 -1.90 43.59
C GLY A 145 -3.50 -2.23 44.08
N GLY A 146 -3.38 -3.25 44.93
CA GLY A 146 -2.09 -3.80 45.35
C GLY A 146 -1.69 -5.05 44.56
N TRP A 147 -0.40 -5.19 44.26
CA TRP A 147 0.17 -6.33 43.53
C TRP A 147 -0.23 -7.70 44.10
N ASN A 148 -0.29 -7.82 45.44
CA ASN A 148 -0.58 -9.06 46.13
C ASN A 148 -1.57 -8.89 47.29
N ALA A 149 -1.98 -10.01 47.89
CA ALA A 149 -2.99 -10.05 48.96
C ALA A 149 -2.65 -9.28 50.25
N VAL A 150 -1.45 -8.70 50.38
CA VAL A 150 -1.04 -7.91 51.55
C VAL A 150 -0.66 -6.47 51.21
N ALA A 151 -0.59 -6.10 49.92
CA ALA A 151 -0.30 -4.76 49.48
C ALA A 151 -1.57 -3.88 49.58
N ALA A 152 -1.53 -2.90 50.47
CA ALA A 152 -2.52 -1.84 50.66
C ALA A 152 -1.90 -0.70 51.47
N GLY A 153 -2.33 0.55 51.27
CA GLY A 153 -1.69 1.69 51.89
C GLY A 153 -2.37 3.04 51.61
N VAL A 154 -1.62 4.11 51.89
CA VAL A 154 -2.01 5.50 51.59
C VAL A 154 -0.90 6.18 50.80
N GLY A 155 -1.26 7.09 49.88
CA GLY A 155 -0.33 7.69 48.93
C GLY A 155 -1.00 8.72 48.02
N THR A 156 -0.31 9.15 46.99
CA THR A 156 -0.78 10.14 46.01
C THR A 156 -0.54 9.61 44.59
N MET A 157 -1.58 9.64 43.76
CA MET A 157 -1.48 9.43 42.32
C MET A 157 -1.44 10.79 41.64
N ASN A 158 -0.50 10.99 40.71
CA ASN A 158 -0.47 12.16 39.86
C ASN A 158 -0.98 11.76 38.47
N MET A 159 -1.92 12.53 37.95
CA MET A 159 -2.40 12.43 36.58
C MET A 159 -2.07 13.73 35.86
N ASN A 160 -1.16 13.67 34.90
CA ASN A 160 -0.86 14.76 33.99
C ASN A 160 -1.86 14.71 32.85
N PHE A 161 -2.61 15.79 32.64
CA PHE A 161 -3.47 15.95 31.48
C PHE A 161 -2.93 17.08 30.62
N TYR A 162 -2.56 16.81 29.38
CA TYR A 162 -1.97 17.79 28.46
C TYR A 162 -2.63 17.76 27.09
N ALA A 163 -2.46 18.86 26.38
CA ALA A 163 -2.93 19.00 25.01
C ALA A 163 -2.09 18.08 24.13
N VAL A 164 -2.73 17.25 23.32
CA VAL A 164 -2.09 16.67 22.14
C VAL A 164 -2.02 17.75 21.07
N GLY A 165 -0.83 17.94 20.53
CA GLY A 165 -0.54 18.85 19.43
C GLY A 165 0.62 18.28 18.63
N ALA A 166 0.75 18.73 17.37
CA ALA A 166 1.68 18.19 16.37
C ALA A 166 3.02 17.70 16.93
N GLU A 167 3.39 16.50 16.52
CA GLU A 167 4.59 15.78 16.90
C GLU A 167 5.87 16.64 16.84
N ILE A 168 6.73 16.54 17.87
CA ILE A 168 8.09 17.10 17.84
C ILE A 168 9.01 15.98 17.34
N CYS A 169 9.33 16.05 16.07
CA CYS A 169 10.00 15.02 15.27
C CYS A 169 11.47 14.68 15.65
N ASP A 170 11.95 15.07 16.83
CA ASP A 170 13.34 14.85 17.25
C ASP A 170 13.53 14.69 18.78
N ASP A 171 12.46 14.44 19.54
CA ASP A 171 12.50 14.46 21.00
C ASP A 171 12.32 13.08 21.67
N GLY A 172 12.09 12.03 20.87
CA GLY A 172 12.00 10.65 21.34
C GLY A 172 10.71 10.36 22.10
N ALA A 173 9.67 11.18 21.94
CA ALA A 173 8.40 11.03 22.62
C ALA A 173 7.22 11.29 21.70
N ASP A 174 6.24 10.41 21.80
CA ASP A 174 4.92 10.51 21.15
C ASP A 174 4.14 11.71 21.75
N ASN A 175 4.27 12.87 21.12
CA ASN A 175 3.72 14.14 21.59
C ASN A 175 2.26 14.37 21.21
N ASP A 176 1.75 13.70 20.16
CA ASP A 176 0.34 13.71 19.81
C ASP A 176 -0.43 12.43 20.21
N ALA A 177 0.26 11.49 20.83
CA ALA A 177 -0.25 10.31 21.53
C ALA A 177 -0.96 9.30 20.61
N ASP A 178 -0.49 9.17 19.36
CA ASP A 178 -1.03 8.23 18.38
C ASP A 178 -0.32 6.86 18.37
N GLY A 179 0.77 6.76 19.15
CA GLY A 179 1.57 5.54 19.35
C GLY A 179 2.84 5.48 18.50
N LEU A 180 3.10 6.49 17.66
CA LEU A 180 4.31 6.61 16.85
C LEU A 180 5.20 7.73 17.43
N ILE A 181 6.51 7.65 17.16
CA ILE A 181 7.49 8.61 17.71
C ILE A 181 8.39 9.12 16.60
N ASP A 182 8.72 10.41 16.66
CA ASP A 182 9.69 11.05 15.76
C ASP A 182 9.42 10.74 14.27
N CYS A 183 10.40 10.22 13.52
CA CYS A 183 10.27 9.99 12.08
C CYS A 183 9.33 8.83 11.71
N PHE A 184 9.04 7.93 12.65
CA PHE A 184 8.04 6.88 12.45
C PHE A 184 6.60 7.39 12.54
N ASP A 185 6.42 8.65 12.91
CA ASP A 185 5.14 9.35 12.95
C ASP A 185 4.80 10.00 11.58
N PRO A 186 3.67 9.65 10.94
CA PRO A 186 3.21 10.26 9.70
C PRO A 186 3.05 11.79 9.76
N ASP A 187 2.83 12.35 10.95
CA ASP A 187 2.73 13.80 11.16
C ASP A 187 4.11 14.49 11.11
N CYS A 188 5.19 13.72 11.13
CA CYS A 188 6.58 14.18 10.92
C CYS A 188 7.07 14.12 9.47
N ALA A 189 6.24 13.67 8.53
CA ALA A 189 6.61 13.56 7.12
C ALA A 189 7.08 14.91 6.53
N GLY A 190 8.39 15.00 6.23
CA GLY A 190 9.03 16.18 5.63
C GLY A 190 9.40 17.30 6.62
N ILE A 191 9.37 17.04 7.92
CA ILE A 191 9.82 17.96 8.98
C ILE A 191 11.22 17.53 9.46
N PRO A 192 12.30 18.29 9.21
CA PRO A 192 13.65 17.92 9.62
C PRO A 192 13.75 17.63 11.14
N PRO A 193 14.38 16.51 11.57
CA PRO A 193 15.27 15.63 10.79
C PRO A 193 14.56 14.65 9.85
N CYS A 194 13.25 14.49 9.92
CA CYS A 194 12.49 13.53 9.13
C CYS A 194 12.26 14.02 7.70
N GLY A 195 12.56 13.16 6.72
CA GLY A 195 12.78 13.53 5.33
C GLY A 195 13.16 12.34 4.48
N ALA A 196 14.02 12.55 3.49
CA ALA A 196 14.61 11.46 2.73
C ALA A 196 16.00 11.17 3.30
N GLU A 197 16.38 9.91 3.45
CA GLU A 197 17.70 9.50 3.95
C GLU A 197 18.83 10.03 3.05
N ALA A 198 18.54 10.24 1.76
CA ALA A 198 19.45 10.73 0.74
C ALA A 198 20.15 12.07 1.13
N GLY A 199 21.40 11.96 1.60
CA GLY A 199 22.26 13.07 2.00
C GLY A 199 22.39 13.29 3.52
N GLN A 200 21.85 12.38 4.34
CA GLN A 200 21.92 12.35 5.81
C GLN A 200 22.50 11.03 6.37
N CYS A 201 23.27 10.31 5.55
CA CYS A 201 23.75 8.94 5.79
C CYS A 201 24.87 8.76 6.85
N ASP A 202 24.99 9.64 7.85
CA ASP A 202 25.98 9.53 8.93
C ASP A 202 25.54 10.11 10.29
N ASP A 203 24.24 10.34 10.47
CA ASP A 203 23.69 11.03 11.64
C ASP A 203 23.03 10.08 12.67
N GLY A 204 22.83 8.80 12.31
CA GLY A 204 22.32 7.75 13.18
C GLY A 204 20.82 7.82 13.47
N VAL A 205 20.08 8.59 12.66
CA VAL A 205 18.61 8.67 12.66
C VAL A 205 18.10 7.91 11.43
N ASP A 206 16.92 7.31 11.54
CA ASP A 206 16.18 6.78 10.40
C ASP A 206 15.29 7.94 9.92
N ASN A 207 15.80 8.75 8.98
CA ASN A 207 15.15 9.99 8.56
C ASN A 207 13.89 9.73 7.72
N ASP A 208 13.77 8.59 7.04
CA ASP A 208 12.58 8.24 6.23
C ASP A 208 11.69 7.12 6.80
N ALA A 209 12.09 6.57 7.94
CA ALA A 209 11.36 5.63 8.79
C ALA A 209 11.08 4.26 8.16
N ASP A 210 11.98 3.78 7.30
CA ASP A 210 11.86 2.47 6.67
C ASP A 210 12.45 1.31 7.52
N GLY A 211 13.05 1.64 8.66
CA GLY A 211 13.63 0.71 9.63
C GLY A 211 15.13 0.51 9.47
N THR A 212 15.77 1.20 8.52
CA THR A 212 17.22 1.24 8.33
C THR A 212 17.77 2.63 8.65
N THR A 213 19.08 2.72 8.95
CA THR A 213 19.69 3.99 9.36
C THR A 213 21.03 4.13 8.64
N ASP A 214 21.34 5.33 8.18
CA ASP A 214 22.63 5.66 7.58
C ASP A 214 23.00 4.70 6.43
N CYS A 215 24.22 4.16 6.42
CA CYS A 215 24.72 3.32 5.34
C CYS A 215 24.02 1.97 5.19
N PHE A 216 23.20 1.55 6.15
CA PHE A 216 22.37 0.35 6.00
C PHE A 216 21.05 0.62 5.28
N ASP A 217 20.80 1.87 4.94
CA ASP A 217 19.61 2.34 4.25
C ASP A 217 19.78 2.34 2.73
N VAL A 218 18.76 1.83 2.02
CA VAL A 218 18.75 1.70 0.56
C VAL A 218 18.79 3.07 -0.15
N ASP A 219 18.28 4.11 0.50
CA ASP A 219 18.29 5.48 0.00
C ASP A 219 19.65 6.17 0.20
N CYS A 220 20.56 5.54 0.95
CA CYS A 220 21.96 5.93 1.12
C CYS A 220 22.93 5.29 0.12
N ILE A 221 22.45 4.45 -0.80
CA ILE A 221 23.27 3.85 -1.86
C ILE A 221 23.94 4.93 -2.72
N GLY A 222 25.27 4.97 -2.65
CA GLY A 222 26.11 5.92 -3.40
C GLY A 222 26.42 7.24 -2.68
N ASP A 223 26.06 7.37 -1.40
CA ASP A 223 26.52 8.50 -0.57
C ASP A 223 28.03 8.37 -0.26
N PRO A 224 28.83 9.44 -0.37
CA PRO A 224 30.25 9.42 -0.05
C PRO A 224 30.61 8.99 1.39
N ALA A 225 29.66 9.05 2.33
CA ALA A 225 29.82 8.56 3.70
C ALA A 225 29.84 7.03 3.78
N CYS A 226 29.20 6.35 2.83
CA CYS A 226 28.99 4.91 2.77
C CYS A 226 29.84 4.25 1.68
N PHE A 227 31.02 4.81 1.39
CA PHE A 227 31.84 4.36 0.26
C PHE A 227 32.94 3.39 0.70
N GLU A 228 32.87 2.15 0.23
CA GLU A 228 33.87 1.10 0.44
C GLU A 228 34.89 1.06 -0.73
N GLY A 229 35.93 1.89 -0.68
CA GLY A 229 36.89 1.96 -1.81
C GLY A 229 38.27 2.49 -1.46
N ASP A 230 38.66 2.37 -0.20
CA ASP A 230 40.02 2.68 0.23
C ASP A 230 40.65 1.56 1.07
N ALA A 231 41.97 1.64 1.27
CA ALA A 231 42.73 0.56 1.89
C ALA A 231 42.46 0.38 3.40
N ALA A 232 41.68 1.27 4.03
CA ALA A 232 41.26 1.11 5.41
C ALA A 232 39.91 0.39 5.50
N THR A 233 38.97 0.71 4.62
CA THR A 233 37.63 0.08 4.59
C THR A 233 37.68 -1.32 3.98
N CYS A 234 38.47 -1.53 2.91
CA CYS A 234 38.57 -2.84 2.25
C CYS A 234 39.37 -3.93 3.00
N THR A 235 39.63 -3.76 4.29
CA THR A 235 40.37 -4.77 5.11
C THR A 235 39.96 -4.79 6.59
N ASP A 236 38.86 -4.12 6.96
CA ASP A 236 38.46 -3.96 8.35
C ASP A 236 37.32 -4.90 8.81
N GLY A 237 36.77 -5.70 7.88
CA GLY A 237 35.77 -6.73 8.15
C GLY A 237 34.36 -6.17 8.38
N VAL A 238 34.08 -4.96 7.90
CA VAL A 238 32.77 -4.31 7.92
C VAL A 238 32.32 -4.08 6.49
N ASP A 239 31.02 -4.27 6.24
CA ASP A 239 30.36 -3.92 4.99
C ASP A 239 30.00 -2.42 5.08
N ASN A 240 30.82 -1.58 4.46
CA ASN A 240 30.78 -0.12 4.59
C ASN A 240 29.79 0.54 3.63
N ASP A 241 29.34 -0.16 2.59
CA ASP A 241 28.33 0.31 1.63
C ASP A 241 27.02 -0.49 1.64
N ALA A 242 26.94 -1.49 2.53
CA ALA A 242 25.81 -2.35 2.83
C ALA A 242 25.29 -3.18 1.64
N ASP A 243 26.14 -3.48 0.65
CA ASP A 243 25.77 -4.31 -0.49
C ASP A 243 25.78 -5.83 -0.20
N GLY A 244 26.19 -6.21 1.02
CA GLY A 244 26.24 -7.56 1.54
C GLY A 244 27.59 -8.26 1.36
N ALA A 245 28.55 -7.63 0.68
CA ALA A 245 29.93 -8.07 0.61
C ALA A 245 30.81 -7.30 1.62
N THR A 246 31.93 -7.89 2.04
CA THR A 246 32.86 -7.23 2.96
C THR A 246 34.27 -7.34 2.41
N ASP A 247 35.07 -6.27 2.49
CA ASP A 247 36.49 -6.26 2.16
C ASP A 247 36.78 -6.76 0.73
N CYS A 248 37.68 -7.73 0.53
CA CYS A 248 38.08 -8.20 -0.80
C CYS A 248 36.99 -8.97 -1.57
N ALA A 249 35.91 -9.37 -0.89
CA ALA A 249 34.75 -9.96 -1.54
C ALA A 249 33.83 -8.88 -2.17
N ASP A 250 34.00 -7.62 -1.78
CA ASP A 250 33.29 -6.47 -2.32
C ASP A 250 33.90 -6.02 -3.66
N LEU A 251 33.04 -5.78 -4.64
CA LEU A 251 33.42 -5.36 -5.99
C LEU A 251 34.06 -3.97 -6.01
N ASP A 252 33.70 -3.09 -5.08
CA ASP A 252 34.22 -1.72 -4.97
C ASP A 252 35.65 -1.69 -4.36
N CYS A 253 36.04 -2.79 -3.69
CA CYS A 253 37.41 -3.05 -3.23
C CYS A 253 38.36 -3.63 -4.29
N SER A 254 37.86 -3.94 -5.49
CA SER A 254 38.66 -4.53 -6.57
C SER A 254 39.91 -3.71 -6.92
N GLY A 255 41.09 -4.22 -6.54
CA GLY A 255 42.39 -3.65 -6.86
C GLY A 255 42.89 -2.58 -5.87
N ILE A 256 42.24 -2.43 -4.72
CA ILE A 256 42.63 -1.58 -3.61
C ILE A 256 43.38 -2.43 -2.56
N GLY A 257 44.53 -1.95 -2.07
CA GLY A 257 45.21 -2.60 -0.93
C GLY A 257 45.78 -4.00 -1.21
N LEU A 258 45.35 -4.99 -0.41
CA LEU A 258 45.70 -6.41 -0.51
C LEU A 258 44.74 -7.21 -1.42
N CYS A 259 43.67 -6.58 -1.94
CA CYS A 259 42.69 -7.20 -2.81
C CYS A 259 43.16 -7.14 -4.28
N GLY A 260 43.37 -8.29 -4.93
CA GLY A 260 43.93 -8.49 -6.26
C GLY A 260 44.19 -9.97 -6.58
N PRO A 261 44.80 -10.32 -7.72
CA PRO A 261 45.01 -11.73 -8.11
C PRO A 261 45.72 -12.54 -7.03
N GLU A 262 45.23 -13.77 -6.79
CA GLU A 262 45.67 -14.60 -5.67
C GLU A 262 47.19 -14.74 -5.55
N ILE A 263 47.70 -14.47 -4.34
CA ILE A 263 49.10 -14.66 -3.99
C ILE A 263 49.23 -16.02 -3.30
N CYS A 264 49.51 -17.04 -4.12
CA CYS A 264 49.48 -18.46 -3.78
C CYS A 264 50.41 -18.99 -2.65
N ASP A 265 51.00 -18.12 -1.81
CA ASP A 265 51.82 -18.50 -0.66
C ASP A 265 51.79 -17.53 0.54
N ASP A 266 50.82 -16.62 0.64
CA ASP A 266 50.77 -15.60 1.69
C ASP A 266 49.66 -15.79 2.74
N GLY A 267 48.75 -16.75 2.51
CA GLY A 267 47.70 -17.16 3.44
C GLY A 267 46.54 -16.18 3.59
N PHE A 268 46.36 -15.26 2.65
CA PHE A 268 45.18 -14.40 2.51
C PHE A 268 44.44 -14.75 1.22
N ASP A 269 43.12 -14.62 1.24
CA ASP A 269 42.27 -14.72 0.04
C ASP A 269 42.30 -13.34 -0.64
N ASN A 270 43.18 -13.17 -1.63
CA ASN A 270 43.41 -11.86 -2.22
C ASN A 270 42.37 -11.51 -3.28
N ASP A 271 41.75 -12.48 -3.96
CA ASP A 271 40.74 -12.23 -5.00
C ASP A 271 39.30 -12.53 -4.60
N GLY A 272 39.08 -12.94 -3.33
CA GLY A 272 37.79 -12.89 -2.65
C GLY A 272 36.88 -14.08 -2.94
N ASP A 273 37.41 -15.21 -3.40
CA ASP A 273 36.64 -16.39 -3.79
C ASP A 273 36.42 -17.41 -2.66
N GLY A 274 36.99 -17.13 -1.48
CA GLY A 274 36.89 -17.93 -0.26
C GLY A 274 37.98 -19.01 -0.13
N LEU A 275 38.90 -19.13 -1.07
CA LEU A 275 39.99 -20.10 -1.07
C LEU A 275 41.34 -19.38 -0.91
N ILE A 276 42.31 -20.07 -0.28
CA ILE A 276 43.65 -19.49 -0.03
C ILE A 276 44.74 -20.41 -0.57
N ASP A 277 45.79 -19.82 -1.12
CA ASP A 277 46.99 -20.52 -1.59
C ASP A 277 46.69 -21.69 -2.56
N CYS A 278 47.34 -22.86 -2.39
CA CYS A 278 47.12 -24.04 -3.24
C CYS A 278 45.76 -24.74 -3.03
N PHE A 279 44.88 -24.24 -2.15
CA PHE A 279 43.49 -24.69 -2.10
C PHE A 279 42.64 -24.01 -3.16
N ASP A 280 43.08 -22.86 -3.66
CA ASP A 280 42.57 -22.25 -4.89
C ASP A 280 43.28 -22.85 -6.12
N VAL A 281 42.79 -24.00 -6.55
CA VAL A 281 43.27 -24.65 -7.78
C VAL A 281 42.81 -23.93 -9.05
N ALA A 282 41.86 -23.00 -8.99
CA ALA A 282 41.42 -22.25 -10.17
C ALA A 282 42.49 -21.23 -10.56
N ASP A 283 43.05 -20.53 -9.57
CA ASP A 283 43.98 -19.43 -9.82
C ASP A 283 45.46 -19.78 -9.53
N CYS A 284 45.73 -20.80 -8.71
CA CYS A 284 47.10 -21.23 -8.39
C CYS A 284 47.63 -22.45 -9.18
N LEU A 285 46.85 -23.07 -10.07
CA LEU A 285 47.28 -24.23 -10.86
C LEU A 285 48.31 -23.87 -11.95
N GLY A 286 49.43 -24.60 -11.93
CA GLY A 286 50.57 -24.39 -12.82
C GLY A 286 51.60 -23.37 -12.31
N THR A 287 51.36 -22.75 -11.15
CA THR A 287 52.35 -21.88 -10.49
C THR A 287 53.50 -22.72 -9.91
N PRO A 288 54.66 -22.12 -9.60
CA PRO A 288 55.75 -22.83 -8.91
C PRO A 288 55.35 -23.42 -7.56
N ALA A 289 54.24 -22.95 -6.97
CA ALA A 289 53.65 -23.50 -5.75
C ALA A 289 52.80 -24.77 -6.01
N CYS A 290 52.11 -24.91 -7.17
CA CYS A 290 51.21 -26.05 -7.46
C CYS A 290 51.16 -26.50 -8.98
N PRO A 291 51.82 -27.59 -9.47
CA PRO A 291 51.86 -28.01 -10.91
C PRO A 291 51.04 -29.28 -11.37
N ALA A 292 50.73 -29.44 -12.69
CA ALA A 292 49.80 -30.43 -13.32
C ALA A 292 50.35 -31.85 -13.73
N ALA A 293 49.44 -32.83 -13.96
CA ALA A 293 49.59 -34.32 -13.97
C ALA A 293 50.41 -34.98 -15.11
N GLY A 294 51.05 -36.13 -14.83
CA GLY A 294 52.00 -36.82 -15.74
C GLY A 294 52.01 -38.35 -15.68
N ASN A 295 50.87 -39.00 -15.41
CA ASN A 295 50.73 -40.44 -15.13
C ASN A 295 49.84 -41.23 -16.12
N ASP A 296 49.97 -40.91 -17.41
CA ASP A 296 49.18 -41.48 -18.52
C ASP A 296 49.53 -42.95 -18.87
N GLU A 297 50.75 -43.41 -18.59
CA GLU A 297 51.16 -44.80 -18.86
C GLU A 297 51.61 -45.54 -17.60
N CYS A 298 51.45 -46.88 -17.57
CA CYS A 298 51.85 -47.71 -16.43
C CYS A 298 53.29 -47.48 -15.94
N ILE A 299 54.22 -47.17 -16.84
CA ILE A 299 55.63 -46.91 -16.49
C ILE A 299 55.85 -45.59 -15.75
N VAL A 300 54.92 -44.65 -15.88
CA VAL A 300 54.91 -43.34 -15.20
C VAL A 300 53.80 -43.24 -14.15
N ALA A 301 53.27 -44.38 -13.69
CA ALA A 301 52.26 -44.42 -12.65
C ALA A 301 52.66 -43.58 -11.42
N VAL A 302 51.73 -42.78 -10.90
CA VAL A 302 51.93 -41.99 -9.68
C VAL A 302 51.95 -42.93 -8.49
N ASP A 303 53.04 -42.89 -7.72
CA ASP A 303 53.20 -43.71 -6.52
C ASP A 303 52.44 -43.08 -5.35
N ILE A 304 51.55 -43.86 -4.75
CA ILE A 304 50.79 -43.50 -3.55
C ILE A 304 51.57 -44.08 -2.37
N PRO A 305 52.23 -43.23 -1.55
CA PRO A 305 53.09 -43.71 -0.48
C PRO A 305 52.26 -44.28 0.67
N ILE A 306 52.30 -45.60 0.85
CA ILE A 306 51.62 -46.29 1.94
C ILE A 306 52.53 -46.37 3.17
N ALA A 307 52.01 -45.93 4.31
CA ALA A 307 52.68 -45.98 5.60
C ALA A 307 51.72 -46.53 6.66
N GLY A 308 51.56 -47.85 6.67
CA GLY A 308 50.63 -48.58 7.54
C GLY A 308 49.18 -48.54 7.06
N PRO A 309 48.25 -49.07 7.88
CA PRO A 309 46.82 -49.07 7.61
C PRO A 309 46.26 -47.66 7.63
N GLY A 310 45.24 -47.41 6.83
CA GLY A 310 44.57 -46.12 6.73
C GLY A 310 43.95 -45.88 5.36
N THR A 311 43.31 -44.73 5.23
CA THR A 311 42.70 -44.25 4.00
C THR A 311 43.66 -43.32 3.26
N TYR A 312 43.85 -43.58 1.98
CA TYR A 312 44.72 -42.81 1.10
C TYR A 312 43.90 -42.33 -0.09
N THR A 313 43.74 -41.03 -0.21
CA THR A 313 42.99 -40.40 -1.30
C THR A 313 43.92 -39.57 -2.16
N VAL A 314 43.79 -39.71 -3.47
CA VAL A 314 44.54 -38.94 -4.46
C VAL A 314 43.61 -38.40 -5.54
N LEU A 315 43.91 -37.20 -6.03
CA LEU A 315 43.23 -36.64 -7.18
C LEU A 315 43.57 -37.44 -8.44
N MET A 316 42.57 -37.65 -9.27
CA MET A 316 42.68 -38.31 -10.55
C MET A 316 42.07 -37.41 -11.62
N ASP A 317 42.81 -37.15 -12.69
CA ASP A 317 42.35 -36.35 -13.83
C ASP A 317 42.78 -37.04 -15.13
N SER A 318 41.81 -37.57 -15.86
CA SER A 318 41.98 -38.28 -17.13
C SER A 318 41.76 -37.38 -18.35
N THR A 319 41.44 -36.09 -18.17
CA THR A 319 40.99 -35.21 -19.26
C THR A 319 42.00 -35.05 -20.40
N THR A 320 43.30 -35.18 -20.09
CA THR A 320 44.39 -35.10 -21.07
C THR A 320 45.08 -36.44 -21.35
N ALA A 321 44.60 -37.52 -20.71
CA ALA A 321 45.13 -38.87 -20.84
C ALA A 321 44.75 -39.51 -22.19
N THR A 322 45.40 -40.61 -22.54
CA THR A 322 45.18 -41.37 -23.76
C THR A 322 45.02 -42.86 -23.46
N LEU A 323 44.36 -43.63 -24.33
CA LEU A 323 44.30 -45.07 -24.15
C LEU A 323 45.70 -45.70 -24.33
N GLY A 324 46.25 -46.21 -23.22
CA GLY A 324 47.50 -46.94 -23.15
C GLY A 324 47.48 -48.22 -24.00
N ALA A 325 48.66 -48.65 -24.46
CA ALA A 325 48.83 -49.87 -25.26
C ALA A 325 48.72 -51.17 -24.44
N ASP A 326 48.46 -51.04 -23.14
CA ASP A 326 48.36 -52.13 -22.17
C ASP A 326 47.05 -52.90 -22.32
N PRO A 327 47.09 -54.24 -22.24
CA PRO A 327 45.94 -55.09 -22.54
C PRO A 327 44.73 -54.76 -21.64
N LEU A 328 43.56 -54.69 -22.27
CA LEU A 328 42.26 -54.61 -21.60
C LEU A 328 42.00 -55.87 -20.75
N PRO A 329 41.16 -55.78 -19.70
CA PRO A 329 40.97 -56.86 -18.73
C PRO A 329 40.64 -58.21 -19.39
N GLY A 330 41.44 -59.22 -19.08
CA GLY A 330 41.24 -60.63 -19.42
C GLY A 330 40.46 -61.41 -18.36
N ILE A 331 40.30 -60.88 -17.15
CA ILE A 331 39.37 -61.38 -16.12
C ILE A 331 37.94 -60.84 -16.34
N ALA A 332 36.93 -61.57 -15.85
CA ALA A 332 35.53 -61.17 -16.04
C ALA A 332 35.19 -59.98 -15.14
N CYS A 333 35.01 -58.80 -15.74
CA CYS A 333 34.68 -57.57 -15.03
C CYS A 333 33.17 -57.39 -14.85
N ALA A 334 32.74 -57.03 -13.64
CA ALA A 334 31.36 -56.59 -13.41
C ALA A 334 31.17 -55.23 -14.09
N VAL A 335 30.38 -55.24 -15.17
CA VAL A 335 30.03 -54.04 -15.96
C VAL A 335 31.25 -53.24 -16.43
N GLY A 336 32.29 -53.90 -16.97
CA GLY A 336 33.50 -53.20 -17.46
C GLY A 336 33.41 -52.71 -18.91
N GLY A 337 33.86 -51.47 -19.15
CA GLY A 337 33.74 -50.74 -20.41
C GLY A 337 35.03 -50.66 -21.25
N ALA A 338 35.28 -49.50 -21.85
CA ALA A 338 36.34 -49.28 -22.83
C ALA A 338 37.73 -49.01 -22.20
N PHE A 339 37.79 -48.63 -20.91
CA PHE A 339 38.99 -48.13 -20.24
C PHE A 339 39.71 -47.00 -21.01
N ASP A 340 38.97 -46.14 -21.71
CA ASP A 340 39.56 -45.07 -22.53
C ASP A 340 40.10 -43.92 -21.65
N ASN A 341 41.10 -43.19 -22.16
CA ASN A 341 41.83 -42.13 -21.46
C ASN A 341 42.31 -42.56 -20.06
N ASP A 342 43.08 -43.65 -19.97
CA ASP A 342 43.43 -44.24 -18.69
C ASP A 342 44.61 -43.56 -18.00
N ILE A 343 44.54 -43.49 -16.69
CA ILE A 343 45.59 -42.97 -15.81
C ILE A 343 46.01 -44.03 -14.80
N TRP A 344 47.27 -43.96 -14.39
CA TRP A 344 47.91 -45.02 -13.64
C TRP A 344 48.40 -44.54 -12.27
N PHE A 345 48.10 -45.34 -11.26
CA PHE A 345 48.61 -45.21 -9.90
C PHE A 345 49.29 -46.50 -9.47
N SER A 346 50.23 -46.41 -8.54
CA SER A 346 50.82 -47.58 -7.90
C SER A 346 50.89 -47.43 -6.40
N PHE A 347 50.81 -48.55 -5.69
CA PHE A 347 51.07 -48.56 -4.26
C PHE A 347 51.83 -49.84 -3.89
N THR A 348 52.58 -49.78 -2.80
CA THR A 348 53.30 -50.94 -2.24
C THR A 348 52.99 -50.98 -0.74
N PRO A 349 52.18 -51.94 -0.28
CA PRO A 349 51.93 -52.11 1.16
C PRO A 349 53.24 -52.32 1.92
N ASP A 350 53.39 -51.71 3.09
CA ASP A 350 54.54 -51.91 3.97
C ASP A 350 54.38 -53.10 4.93
N GLN A 351 53.15 -53.63 5.03
CA GLN A 351 52.77 -54.86 5.73
C GLN A 351 51.64 -55.60 5.00
N ASP A 352 51.34 -56.84 5.39
CA ASP A 352 50.24 -57.61 4.82
C ASP A 352 48.90 -57.02 5.29
N MET A 353 47.98 -56.75 4.36
CA MET A 353 46.73 -56.00 4.59
C MET A 353 45.60 -56.51 3.70
N SER A 354 44.35 -56.14 4.02
CA SER A 354 43.21 -56.16 3.09
C SER A 354 43.07 -54.77 2.45
N ALA A 355 42.58 -54.70 1.20
CA ALA A 355 42.50 -53.45 0.46
C ALA A 355 41.12 -53.25 -0.21
N GLU A 356 40.49 -52.13 0.07
CA GLU A 356 39.31 -51.65 -0.63
C GLU A 356 39.69 -50.41 -1.46
N ILE A 357 39.30 -50.37 -2.74
CA ILE A 357 39.71 -49.35 -3.71
C ILE A 357 38.47 -48.86 -4.46
N HIS A 358 38.23 -47.54 -4.48
CA HIS A 358 37.07 -46.98 -5.17
C HIS A 358 37.29 -45.58 -5.73
N THR A 359 36.48 -45.21 -6.73
CA THR A 359 36.48 -43.90 -7.42
C THR A 359 35.26 -43.03 -7.05
N CYS A 360 34.59 -43.36 -5.95
CA CYS A 360 33.46 -42.61 -5.41
C CYS A 360 33.81 -41.14 -5.14
N ASP A 361 33.15 -40.24 -5.87
CA ASP A 361 33.20 -38.79 -5.72
C ASP A 361 31.95 -38.20 -6.41
N ALA A 362 31.15 -37.42 -5.69
CA ALA A 362 29.87 -36.88 -6.14
C ALA A 362 29.90 -36.17 -7.51
N THR A 363 31.06 -35.62 -7.89
CA THR A 363 31.23 -34.82 -9.11
C THR A 363 32.05 -35.50 -10.20
N SER A 364 32.49 -36.74 -9.94
CA SER A 364 33.33 -37.52 -10.85
C SER A 364 32.53 -38.13 -12.01
N TRP A 365 33.23 -38.80 -12.92
CA TRP A 365 32.66 -39.38 -14.14
C TRP A 365 32.47 -40.89 -14.03
N ASP A 366 31.89 -41.46 -15.09
CA ASP A 366 31.69 -42.90 -15.29
C ASP A 366 33.05 -43.61 -15.46
N THR A 367 33.56 -44.12 -14.35
CA THR A 367 34.89 -44.74 -14.26
C THR A 367 34.84 -46.25 -14.47
N ASP A 368 35.95 -46.79 -14.97
CA ASP A 368 36.27 -48.22 -14.95
C ASP A 368 37.58 -48.43 -14.16
N LEU A 369 37.61 -49.40 -13.24
CA LEU A 369 38.78 -49.68 -12.40
C LEU A 369 39.30 -51.10 -12.57
N LEU A 370 40.62 -51.24 -12.71
CA LEU A 370 41.33 -52.52 -12.82
C LEU A 370 42.61 -52.50 -11.97
N VAL A 371 42.79 -53.54 -11.18
CA VAL A 371 43.95 -53.69 -10.29
C VAL A 371 44.82 -54.85 -10.75
N TYR A 372 46.13 -54.60 -10.76
CA TYR A 372 47.16 -55.57 -11.10
C TYR A 372 48.11 -55.80 -9.93
N GLU A 373 48.54 -57.05 -9.76
CA GLU A 373 49.75 -57.39 -9.00
C GLU A 373 50.97 -57.33 -9.94
N ASP A 374 51.94 -56.49 -9.61
CA ASP A 374 53.19 -56.30 -10.35
C ASP A 374 54.41 -56.66 -9.49
N ALA A 375 54.54 -57.95 -9.18
CA ALA A 375 55.61 -58.48 -8.33
C ALA A 375 57.05 -58.20 -8.84
N PHE A 376 57.22 -57.76 -10.10
CA PHE A 376 58.54 -57.49 -10.71
C PHE A 376 58.76 -56.03 -11.10
N ASN A 377 57.78 -55.14 -10.85
CA ASN A 377 57.76 -53.76 -11.32
C ASN A 377 58.03 -53.65 -12.83
N ASP A 378 57.38 -54.52 -13.61
CA ASP A 378 57.47 -54.63 -15.06
C ASP A 378 56.06 -54.75 -15.63
N CYS A 379 55.55 -53.63 -16.16
CA CYS A 379 54.23 -53.48 -16.78
C CYS A 379 53.93 -54.53 -17.87
N THR A 380 54.92 -55.25 -18.39
CA THR A 380 54.69 -56.31 -19.39
C THR A 380 54.40 -57.69 -18.80
N THR A 381 54.55 -57.86 -17.48
CA THR A 381 54.44 -59.16 -16.78
C THR A 381 53.44 -59.17 -15.63
N MET A 382 52.62 -58.13 -15.52
CA MET A 382 51.62 -57.95 -14.47
C MET A 382 50.53 -59.02 -14.51
N THR A 383 49.93 -59.31 -13.36
CA THR A 383 48.78 -60.22 -13.23
C THR A 383 47.55 -59.43 -12.81
N GLU A 384 46.47 -59.51 -13.59
CA GLU A 384 45.17 -58.92 -13.25
C GLU A 384 44.54 -59.68 -12.08
N ILE A 385 44.07 -58.96 -11.06
CA ILE A 385 43.55 -59.56 -9.82
C ILE A 385 42.10 -59.20 -9.52
N ALA A 386 41.65 -57.99 -9.84
CA ALA A 386 40.25 -57.59 -9.69
C ALA A 386 39.90 -56.38 -10.55
N CYS A 387 38.62 -56.22 -10.87
CA CYS A 387 38.13 -55.06 -11.62
C CYS A 387 36.62 -54.88 -11.42
N ASN A 388 36.17 -53.64 -11.62
CA ASN A 388 34.77 -53.24 -11.55
C ASN A 388 34.56 -51.97 -12.39
N GLY A 389 33.46 -51.89 -13.12
CA GLY A 389 33.04 -50.64 -13.79
C GLY A 389 32.05 -49.87 -12.92
N ASP A 390 30.96 -50.53 -12.51
CA ASP A 390 29.89 -49.91 -11.73
C ASP A 390 29.69 -50.56 -10.36
N ALA A 391 29.51 -49.71 -9.35
CA ALA A 391 29.13 -50.05 -7.99
C ALA A 391 28.01 -49.11 -7.48
N GLY A 392 27.29 -49.54 -6.45
CA GLY A 392 26.18 -48.80 -5.84
C GLY A 392 26.07 -49.03 -4.34
N ILE A 393 27.23 -49.27 -3.69
CA ILE A 393 27.34 -49.68 -2.29
C ILE A 393 27.65 -48.47 -1.39
N LEU A 394 28.43 -47.51 -1.89
CA LEU A 394 28.86 -46.33 -1.18
C LEU A 394 27.90 -45.16 -1.49
N THR A 395 27.54 -44.40 -0.45
CA THR A 395 26.64 -43.24 -0.54
C THR A 395 27.42 -41.96 -0.85
N GLY A 396 26.79 -41.00 -1.56
CA GLY A 396 27.43 -39.73 -1.91
C GLY A 396 28.35 -39.79 -3.14
N CYS A 397 28.32 -40.90 -3.88
CA CYS A 397 29.10 -41.08 -5.11
C CYS A 397 28.35 -40.59 -6.35
N GLN A 398 29.09 -40.36 -7.43
CA GLN A 398 28.51 -40.26 -8.76
C GLN A 398 27.75 -41.54 -9.14
N ALA A 399 26.80 -41.41 -10.08
CA ALA A 399 25.88 -42.49 -10.44
C ALA A 399 26.54 -43.78 -10.94
N TYR A 400 27.75 -43.69 -11.50
CA TYR A 400 28.51 -44.81 -12.06
C TYR A 400 29.97 -44.68 -11.60
N TYR A 401 30.29 -45.28 -10.48
CA TYR A 401 31.64 -45.29 -9.90
C TYR A 401 32.12 -46.73 -9.76
N SER A 402 33.43 -46.92 -9.76
CA SER A 402 34.02 -48.24 -9.63
C SER A 402 34.41 -48.54 -8.19
N HIS A 403 34.20 -49.78 -7.76
CA HIS A 403 34.59 -50.28 -6.45
C HIS A 403 35.14 -51.70 -6.54
N VAL A 404 36.32 -51.90 -5.96
CA VAL A 404 36.96 -53.21 -5.87
C VAL A 404 37.41 -53.45 -4.44
N GLN A 405 37.02 -54.61 -3.94
CA GLN A 405 37.49 -55.12 -2.66
C GLN A 405 38.41 -56.32 -2.90
N LEU A 406 39.65 -56.21 -2.41
CA LEU A 406 40.68 -57.23 -2.51
C LEU A 406 40.89 -57.85 -1.14
N VAL A 407 40.62 -59.15 -1.07
CA VAL A 407 40.77 -59.95 0.14
C VAL A 407 42.19 -59.79 0.72
N GLY A 408 43.27 -59.73 -0.07
CA GLY A 408 44.59 -59.44 0.53
C GLY A 408 45.66 -58.85 -0.41
N VAL A 409 46.44 -57.91 0.14
CA VAL A 409 47.64 -57.30 -0.46
C VAL A 409 48.87 -57.58 0.41
N THR A 410 49.97 -57.98 -0.22
CA THR A 410 51.17 -58.48 0.47
C THR A 410 52.23 -57.40 0.67
N ALA A 411 52.86 -57.39 1.84
CA ALA A 411 53.96 -56.49 2.18
C ALA A 411 55.08 -56.53 1.14
N GLY A 412 55.43 -55.37 0.59
CA GLY A 412 56.53 -55.20 -0.36
C GLY A 412 56.25 -55.68 -1.78
N VAL A 413 55.02 -56.12 -2.09
CA VAL A 413 54.57 -56.40 -3.47
C VAL A 413 53.99 -55.11 -4.06
N ASN A 414 54.36 -54.77 -5.30
CA ASN A 414 53.84 -53.58 -5.97
C ASN A 414 52.50 -53.91 -6.63
N TYR A 415 51.52 -53.04 -6.45
CA TYR A 415 50.22 -53.11 -7.08
C TYR A 415 50.02 -51.89 -7.98
N LYS A 416 49.42 -52.11 -9.16
CA LYS A 416 49.07 -51.05 -10.11
C LYS A 416 47.56 -50.90 -10.18
N ILE A 417 47.08 -49.66 -10.15
CA ILE A 417 45.68 -49.30 -10.33
C ILE A 417 45.57 -48.55 -11.65
N ARG A 418 44.74 -49.07 -12.55
CA ARG A 418 44.38 -48.44 -13.80
C ARG A 418 42.95 -47.93 -13.67
N VAL A 419 42.78 -46.63 -13.85
CA VAL A 419 41.46 -45.97 -13.89
C VAL A 419 41.25 -45.44 -15.29
N GLY A 420 40.18 -45.88 -15.95
CA GLY A 420 39.77 -45.38 -17.27
C GLY A 420 38.29 -45.06 -17.29
N SER A 421 37.72 -44.86 -18.47
CA SER A 421 36.30 -44.54 -18.62
C SER A 421 35.52 -45.66 -19.32
N TRP A 422 34.25 -45.83 -18.96
CA TRP A 422 33.35 -46.83 -19.56
C TRP A 422 33.16 -46.62 -21.08
N ALA A 423 32.96 -45.38 -21.51
CA ALA A 423 32.72 -45.04 -22.91
C ALA A 423 33.98 -44.54 -23.63
N ALA A 424 34.13 -44.92 -24.90
CA ALA A 424 35.22 -44.41 -25.73
C ALA A 424 35.15 -42.88 -25.89
N GLY A 425 36.24 -42.19 -25.58
CA GLY A 425 36.40 -40.74 -25.60
C GLY A 425 35.88 -40.00 -24.36
N ALA A 426 35.36 -40.71 -23.35
CA ALA A 426 35.00 -40.13 -22.07
C ALA A 426 36.26 -39.91 -21.20
N SER A 427 36.25 -38.83 -20.43
CA SER A 427 37.28 -38.49 -19.45
C SER A 427 36.71 -37.48 -18.45
N GLY A 428 37.39 -37.29 -17.33
CA GLY A 428 36.98 -36.39 -16.27
C GLY A 428 38.03 -36.29 -15.17
N ALA A 429 37.70 -35.52 -14.13
CA ALA A 429 38.49 -35.39 -12.91
C ALA A 429 37.65 -35.80 -11.69
N GLY A 430 38.32 -36.23 -10.62
CA GLY A 430 37.69 -36.75 -9.40
C GLY A 430 38.73 -37.31 -8.43
N GLN A 431 38.32 -38.19 -7.52
CA GLN A 431 39.19 -38.81 -6.51
C GLN A 431 39.27 -40.34 -6.60
N LEU A 432 40.47 -40.88 -6.36
CA LEU A 432 40.73 -42.30 -6.14
C LEU A 432 41.07 -42.52 -4.66
N THR A 433 40.32 -43.40 -4.00
CA THR A 433 40.51 -43.74 -2.58
C THR A 433 40.91 -45.19 -2.40
N ILE A 434 41.88 -45.44 -1.51
CA ILE A 434 42.36 -46.76 -1.10
C ILE A 434 42.26 -46.85 0.42
N ASN A 435 41.43 -47.76 0.92
CA ASN A 435 41.34 -48.11 2.33
C ASN A 435 42.15 -49.40 2.57
N LEU A 436 43.14 -49.32 3.46
CA LEU A 436 44.02 -50.44 3.81
C LEU A 436 43.86 -50.82 5.28
N VAL A 437 43.58 -52.09 5.55
CA VAL A 437 43.39 -52.62 6.91
C VAL A 437 44.40 -53.73 7.19
N ALA A 438 45.06 -53.71 8.36
CA ALA A 438 46.01 -54.76 8.74
C ALA A 438 45.32 -56.10 9.00
N VAL A 439 45.95 -57.20 8.58
CA VAL A 439 45.44 -58.55 8.89
C VAL A 439 45.37 -58.74 10.42
N GLY A 440 44.16 -58.89 10.94
CA GLY A 440 43.83 -58.87 12.36
C GLY A 440 42.67 -59.80 12.69
N PRO A 441 42.18 -59.83 13.95
CA PRO A 441 40.86 -60.40 14.24
C PRO A 441 39.79 -59.64 13.47
N GLU A 442 38.76 -60.34 13.01
CA GLU A 442 37.65 -59.73 12.28
C GLU A 442 37.04 -58.54 13.04
N ILE A 443 36.91 -57.41 12.35
CA ILE A 443 36.17 -56.23 12.80
C ILE A 443 34.75 -56.42 12.27
N CYS A 444 33.85 -56.77 13.17
CA CYS A 444 32.56 -57.35 12.82
C CYS A 444 31.51 -56.40 12.20
N ASP A 445 31.93 -55.24 11.68
CA ASP A 445 31.06 -54.19 11.14
C ASP A 445 31.71 -53.29 10.07
N ASP A 446 32.84 -53.69 9.49
CA ASP A 446 33.54 -52.85 8.50
C ASP A 446 33.37 -53.33 7.05
N GLY A 447 32.61 -54.41 6.83
CA GLY A 447 32.32 -54.94 5.50
C GLY A 447 33.53 -55.62 4.84
N ILE A 448 34.65 -55.75 5.56
CA ILE A 448 35.92 -56.24 5.04
C ILE A 448 36.35 -57.47 5.83
N ASP A 449 36.60 -58.56 5.11
CA ASP A 449 37.27 -59.76 5.63
C ASP A 449 38.68 -59.38 6.12
N ASN A 450 38.81 -59.00 7.39
CA ASN A 450 40.04 -58.48 7.98
C ASN A 450 40.99 -59.61 8.40
N ASP A 451 40.50 -60.84 8.51
CA ASP A 451 41.27 -62.01 8.93
C ASP A 451 41.56 -63.03 7.81
N LEU A 452 40.97 -62.82 6.62
CA LEU A 452 41.21 -63.47 5.34
C LEU A 452 40.64 -64.88 5.18
N ASP A 453 39.56 -65.19 5.90
CA ASP A 453 38.95 -66.52 5.90
C ASP A 453 37.81 -66.72 4.87
N GLY A 454 37.32 -65.62 4.30
CA GLY A 454 36.31 -65.57 3.24
C GLY A 454 34.88 -65.33 3.72
N LEU A 455 34.68 -65.03 5.02
CA LEU A 455 33.44 -64.52 5.60
C LEU A 455 33.68 -63.07 6.06
N ILE A 456 32.60 -62.29 6.17
CA ILE A 456 32.66 -60.87 6.57
C ILE A 456 31.67 -60.61 7.70
N ASP A 457 32.03 -59.72 8.63
CA ASP A 457 31.16 -59.20 9.69
C ASP A 457 30.42 -60.30 10.48
N CYS A 458 29.12 -60.15 10.71
CA CYS A 458 28.30 -61.09 11.51
C CYS A 458 28.05 -62.45 10.85
N LEU A 459 28.41 -62.59 9.56
CA LEU A 459 28.44 -63.90 8.90
C LEU A 459 29.72 -64.66 9.23
N ASP A 460 30.71 -64.00 9.85
CA ASP A 460 31.94 -64.60 10.34
C ASP A 460 31.75 -65.26 11.73
N PRO A 461 32.06 -66.56 11.90
CA PRO A 461 31.95 -67.27 13.17
C PRO A 461 32.82 -66.69 14.30
N ASP A 462 33.92 -66.02 13.97
CA ASP A 462 34.82 -65.38 14.93
C ASP A 462 34.24 -64.07 15.50
N CYS A 463 33.15 -63.56 14.91
CA CYS A 463 32.30 -62.48 15.44
C CYS A 463 31.21 -62.96 16.42
N SER A 464 31.15 -64.25 16.72
CA SER A 464 30.15 -64.79 17.66
C SER A 464 30.25 -64.19 19.07
N GLY A 465 29.23 -63.44 19.46
CA GLY A 465 29.13 -62.78 20.77
C GLY A 465 29.76 -61.37 20.83
N PHE A 466 30.12 -60.79 19.68
CA PHE A 466 30.38 -59.36 19.58
C PHE A 466 29.06 -58.56 19.61
N PRO A 467 29.01 -57.37 20.25
CA PRO A 467 27.76 -56.64 20.49
C PRO A 467 27.01 -56.21 19.22
N ASN A 468 27.70 -56.06 18.09
CA ASN A 468 27.12 -55.73 16.79
C ASN A 468 26.51 -56.93 16.05
N CYS A 469 26.75 -58.16 16.51
CA CYS A 469 26.20 -59.41 15.95
C CYS A 469 25.28 -60.11 16.96
N PHE A 470 24.55 -59.31 17.74
CA PHE A 470 23.66 -59.75 18.80
C PHE A 470 22.29 -59.11 18.56
N GLU A 471 21.27 -59.92 18.30
CA GLU A 471 19.89 -59.46 18.10
C GLU A 471 19.16 -59.47 19.45
N GLY A 472 19.18 -58.32 20.13
CA GLY A 472 18.70 -58.27 21.51
C GLY A 472 18.98 -56.96 22.25
N ASP A 473 19.30 -55.90 21.53
CA ASP A 473 19.24 -54.54 22.05
C ASP A 473 18.50 -53.60 21.09
N SER A 474 18.45 -52.31 21.44
CA SER A 474 17.67 -51.32 20.70
C SER A 474 18.32 -50.84 19.40
N VAL A 475 19.35 -51.49 18.90
CA VAL A 475 19.96 -51.13 17.61
C VAL A 475 19.80 -52.28 16.63
N THR A 476 19.95 -53.50 17.11
CA THR A 476 19.89 -54.72 16.31
C THR A 476 18.50 -55.33 16.20
N CYS A 477 17.51 -54.75 16.87
CA CYS A 477 16.10 -55.16 16.79
C CYS A 477 15.25 -54.19 15.96
N SER A 478 15.90 -53.35 15.16
CA SER A 478 15.29 -52.27 14.39
C SER A 478 16.21 -51.84 13.24
N ASP A 479 16.95 -52.75 12.60
CA ASP A 479 17.85 -52.39 11.49
C ASP A 479 17.53 -53.15 10.19
N GLY A 480 16.47 -53.97 10.17
CA GLY A 480 16.00 -54.65 8.98
C GLY A 480 16.84 -55.86 8.59
N ILE A 481 17.82 -56.22 9.40
CA ILE A 481 18.83 -57.24 9.14
C ILE A 481 18.67 -58.36 10.17
N ASP A 482 19.05 -59.57 9.77
CA ASP A 482 19.07 -60.77 10.64
C ASP A 482 20.48 -60.83 11.26
N ASN A 483 20.67 -60.12 12.37
CA ASN A 483 21.96 -59.81 12.97
C ASN A 483 22.57 -61.01 13.72
N ASP A 484 21.76 -62.02 14.02
CA ASP A 484 22.20 -63.29 14.59
C ASP A 484 22.09 -64.51 13.64
N GLY A 485 21.48 -64.33 12.47
CA GLY A 485 21.49 -65.25 11.34
C GLY A 485 20.49 -66.41 11.44
N ASP A 486 19.43 -66.27 12.24
CA ASP A 486 18.46 -67.33 12.54
C ASP A 486 17.24 -67.36 11.59
N GLY A 487 17.03 -66.26 10.84
CA GLY A 487 16.05 -66.12 9.77
C GLY A 487 14.77 -65.35 10.12
N ALA A 488 14.70 -64.75 11.30
CA ALA A 488 13.78 -63.66 11.62
C ALA A 488 14.56 -62.34 11.74
N THR A 489 13.85 -61.20 11.68
CA THR A 489 14.46 -59.86 11.72
C THR A 489 13.66 -58.97 12.66
N ASP A 490 14.35 -58.18 13.47
CA ASP A 490 13.79 -57.09 14.28
C ASP A 490 12.68 -57.54 15.25
N CYS A 491 11.58 -56.78 15.37
CA CYS A 491 10.48 -57.09 16.29
C CYS A 491 9.68 -58.36 15.92
N ALA A 492 9.91 -58.94 14.74
CA ALA A 492 9.44 -60.28 14.42
C ALA A 492 10.33 -61.39 15.00
N ASP A 493 11.55 -61.05 15.45
CA ASP A 493 12.50 -61.93 16.11
C ASP A 493 12.16 -62.16 17.59
N ALA A 494 12.33 -63.39 18.06
CA ALA A 494 12.00 -63.77 19.42
C ALA A 494 13.00 -63.26 20.46
N ASP A 495 14.25 -63.06 20.07
CA ASP A 495 15.33 -62.57 20.94
C ASP A 495 15.23 -61.04 21.16
N CYS A 496 14.45 -60.34 20.33
CA CYS A 496 14.03 -58.95 20.52
C CYS A 496 12.87 -58.74 21.53
N SER A 497 12.31 -59.83 22.06
CA SER A 497 11.14 -59.76 22.93
C SER A 497 11.43 -59.10 24.30
N GLY A 498 10.84 -57.92 24.53
CA GLY A 498 10.90 -57.19 25.79
C GLY A 498 11.93 -56.07 25.86
N ILE A 499 12.52 -55.71 24.72
CA ILE A 499 13.35 -54.50 24.54
C ILE A 499 12.41 -53.32 24.30
N GLY A 500 12.80 -52.13 24.76
CA GLY A 500 11.94 -50.94 24.72
C GLY A 500 11.46 -50.53 23.33
N LEU A 501 12.13 -50.99 22.26
CA LEU A 501 11.78 -50.77 20.85
C LEU A 501 10.74 -51.75 20.29
N CYS A 502 10.50 -52.90 20.91
CA CYS A 502 9.48 -53.85 20.45
C CYS A 502 8.35 -53.87 21.49
N GLY A 503 7.37 -52.99 21.29
CA GLY A 503 6.40 -52.51 22.28
C GLY A 503 5.27 -51.70 21.64
N PRO A 504 4.54 -50.85 22.39
CA PRO A 504 3.63 -49.87 21.78
C PRO A 504 4.39 -48.97 20.80
N GLU A 505 3.77 -48.64 19.67
CA GLU A 505 4.39 -47.90 18.57
C GLU A 505 5.08 -46.60 19.00
N ILE A 506 6.30 -46.38 18.50
CA ILE A 506 7.12 -45.18 18.68
C ILE A 506 7.11 -44.45 17.34
N CYS A 507 6.50 -43.28 17.33
CA CYS A 507 5.90 -42.74 16.12
C CYS A 507 6.82 -41.89 15.23
N ASP A 508 8.13 -41.96 15.42
CA ASP A 508 9.13 -41.17 14.69
C ASP A 508 10.40 -41.94 14.41
N ASP A 509 10.42 -43.24 14.71
CA ASP A 509 11.66 -43.98 14.70
C ASP A 509 11.87 -44.75 13.39
N GLY A 510 10.87 -44.79 12.50
CA GLY A 510 10.98 -45.45 11.21
C GLY A 510 10.68 -46.94 11.27
N PHE A 511 10.22 -47.46 12.41
CA PHE A 511 10.07 -48.89 12.67
C PHE A 511 8.68 -49.27 13.12
N ASP A 512 8.22 -50.44 12.67
CA ASP A 512 7.01 -51.10 13.12
C ASP A 512 7.30 -51.76 14.49
N ASN A 513 7.29 -50.94 15.55
CA ASN A 513 7.67 -51.35 16.91
C ASN A 513 6.68 -52.35 17.50
N ASP A 514 5.43 -52.35 17.03
CA ASP A 514 4.37 -53.21 17.55
C ASP A 514 4.09 -54.47 16.69
N GLY A 515 4.61 -54.48 15.46
CA GLY A 515 4.70 -55.61 14.54
C GLY A 515 3.43 -55.87 13.72
N ASP A 516 2.59 -54.86 13.49
CA ASP A 516 1.32 -54.99 12.78
C ASP A 516 1.39 -54.71 11.26
N GLY A 517 2.54 -54.19 10.80
CA GLY A 517 2.87 -53.93 9.41
C GLY A 517 2.66 -52.48 8.96
N LEU A 518 2.35 -51.56 9.88
CA LEU A 518 2.34 -50.11 9.69
C LEU A 518 3.51 -49.49 10.48
N VAL A 519 4.00 -48.33 10.05
CA VAL A 519 5.22 -47.71 10.59
C VAL A 519 4.94 -46.24 10.86
N ASP A 520 5.32 -45.75 12.05
CA ASP A 520 5.21 -44.35 12.46
C ASP A 520 3.81 -43.73 12.17
N CYS A 521 3.76 -42.64 11.39
CA CYS A 521 2.56 -41.86 11.12
C CYS A 521 1.61 -42.51 10.13
N LEU A 522 2.05 -43.59 9.49
CA LEU A 522 1.14 -44.45 8.74
C LEU A 522 0.30 -45.32 9.69
N ASP A 523 0.71 -45.46 10.96
CA ASP A 523 -0.07 -46.05 12.04
C ASP A 523 -0.74 -45.00 12.94
N ILE A 524 -1.61 -44.18 12.33
CA ILE A 524 -2.40 -43.14 13.03
C ILE A 524 -3.23 -43.70 14.20
N ALA A 525 -3.54 -45.00 14.22
CA ALA A 525 -4.36 -45.59 15.28
C ALA A 525 -3.62 -45.63 16.63
N ASP A 526 -2.31 -45.87 16.58
CA ASP A 526 -1.45 -46.00 17.75
C ASP A 526 -0.52 -44.77 17.95
N CYS A 527 -0.36 -43.92 16.92
CA CYS A 527 0.54 -42.76 16.94
C CYS A 527 -0.07 -41.36 17.10
N LEU A 528 -1.40 -41.27 17.27
CA LEU A 528 -2.12 -40.00 17.40
C LEU A 528 -1.65 -39.15 18.60
N GLY A 529 -1.18 -37.93 18.32
CA GLY A 529 -0.83 -36.93 19.34
C GLY A 529 0.54 -37.13 20.00
N THR A 530 1.43 -37.89 19.37
CA THR A 530 2.82 -38.04 19.81
C THR A 530 3.70 -36.95 19.17
N PRO A 531 4.77 -36.47 19.84
CA PRO A 531 5.68 -35.43 19.30
C PRO A 531 6.45 -35.85 18.05
N ALA A 532 6.32 -37.13 17.72
CA ALA A 532 7.08 -37.93 16.80
C ALA A 532 6.42 -38.00 15.41
N CYS A 533 5.08 -38.05 15.42
CA CYS A 533 4.27 -37.74 14.25
C CYS A 533 3.76 -36.30 14.35
N PRO A 534 4.49 -35.31 13.80
CA PRO A 534 4.01 -33.96 13.73
C PRO A 534 3.12 -33.82 12.50
N ILE A 535 2.26 -34.82 12.21
CA ILE A 535 0.98 -34.50 11.57
C ILE A 535 0.29 -33.60 12.58
N SER A 536 0.57 -32.32 12.39
CA SER A 536 0.03 -31.26 13.19
C SER A 536 -1.48 -31.31 12.96
N ASP A 537 -2.27 -31.13 14.01
CA ASP A 537 -3.71 -31.01 13.83
C ASP A 537 -3.95 -30.04 12.64
N GLY A 538 -4.70 -30.49 11.65
CA GLY A 538 -4.89 -29.80 10.37
C GLY A 538 -4.09 -30.30 9.17
N ASP A 539 -3.11 -31.21 9.28
CA ASP A 539 -2.32 -31.64 8.10
C ASP A 539 -3.13 -32.50 7.11
N GLU A 540 -3.99 -33.39 7.60
CA GLU A 540 -4.91 -34.17 6.77
C GLU A 540 -6.38 -34.00 7.17
N CYS A 541 -7.27 -34.27 6.22
CA CYS A 541 -8.71 -34.27 6.41
C CYS A 541 -9.18 -35.01 7.68
N SER A 542 -8.53 -36.14 8.06
CA SER A 542 -8.93 -36.94 9.22
C SER A 542 -8.67 -36.26 10.57
N ILE A 543 -7.80 -35.26 10.58
CA ILE A 543 -7.37 -34.51 11.77
C ILE A 543 -7.57 -33.00 11.58
N ALA A 544 -8.52 -32.60 10.74
CA ALA A 544 -8.78 -31.19 10.41
C ALA A 544 -9.05 -30.33 11.66
N LEU A 545 -8.49 -29.12 11.69
CA LEU A 545 -8.65 -28.16 12.77
C LEU A 545 -10.04 -27.53 12.80
N GLU A 546 -10.68 -27.45 13.96
CA GLU A 546 -11.95 -26.73 14.07
C GLU A 546 -11.73 -25.22 13.93
N VAL A 547 -12.47 -24.60 13.01
CA VAL A 547 -12.48 -23.15 12.77
C VAL A 547 -13.87 -22.56 13.00
N PHE A 548 -13.93 -21.27 13.27
CA PHE A 548 -15.16 -20.56 13.65
C PHE A 548 -15.40 -19.30 12.80
N ASP A 549 -16.57 -18.69 12.95
CA ASP A 549 -16.90 -17.42 12.28
C ASP A 549 -15.95 -16.31 12.71
N GLY A 550 -15.32 -15.63 11.75
CA GLY A 550 -14.31 -14.60 11.97
C GLY A 550 -12.92 -15.04 11.52
N ALA A 551 -11.90 -14.41 12.08
CA ALA A 551 -10.50 -14.66 11.76
C ALA A 551 -9.97 -15.89 12.50
N ASN A 552 -9.39 -16.82 11.75
CA ASN A 552 -8.70 -17.99 12.27
C ASN A 552 -7.24 -17.91 11.81
N ALA A 553 -6.28 -17.94 12.73
CA ALA A 553 -4.88 -18.00 12.34
C ALA A 553 -4.60 -19.34 11.64
N ILE A 554 -3.88 -19.28 10.53
CA ILE A 554 -3.45 -20.44 9.76
C ILE A 554 -1.93 -20.41 9.60
N ASP A 555 -1.32 -21.59 9.66
CA ASP A 555 0.10 -21.79 9.38
C ASP A 555 0.22 -23.10 8.62
N THR A 556 0.56 -23.02 7.34
CA THR A 556 0.72 -24.20 6.50
C THR A 556 2.16 -24.65 6.32
N ASN A 557 3.12 -23.92 6.89
CA ASN A 557 4.53 -24.33 6.91
C ASN A 557 4.78 -25.72 7.53
N PRO A 558 4.07 -26.16 8.59
CA PRO A 558 4.30 -27.48 9.17
C PRO A 558 3.59 -28.61 8.41
N TYR A 559 2.73 -28.30 7.44
CA TYR A 559 1.90 -29.27 6.75
C TYR A 559 2.58 -29.86 5.52
N THR A 560 2.29 -31.12 5.25
CA THR A 560 2.69 -31.82 4.05
C THR A 560 1.64 -31.65 2.95
N SER A 561 1.98 -32.06 1.73
CA SER A 561 1.03 -32.01 0.62
C SER A 561 0.15 -33.24 0.61
N SER A 562 -1.16 -33.04 0.79
CA SER A 562 -2.14 -34.10 0.86
C SER A 562 -2.30 -34.81 -0.49
N ALA A 563 -2.41 -36.15 -0.43
CA ALA A 563 -2.59 -37.02 -1.61
C ALA A 563 -3.98 -36.89 -2.28
N ASP A 564 -4.93 -36.20 -1.64
CA ASP A 564 -6.26 -35.90 -2.17
C ASP A 564 -6.18 -34.99 -3.40
N ILE A 565 -6.89 -35.36 -4.47
CA ILE A 565 -6.76 -34.67 -5.76
C ILE A 565 -7.63 -33.41 -5.77
N SER A 566 -6.99 -32.24 -5.84
CA SER A 566 -7.67 -30.95 -6.02
C SER A 566 -8.39 -30.87 -7.38
N ASN A 567 -9.68 -30.55 -7.36
CA ASN A 567 -10.47 -30.36 -8.59
C ASN A 567 -10.40 -28.88 -9.07
N ALA A 568 -9.25 -28.50 -9.65
CA ALA A 568 -9.04 -27.16 -10.22
C ALA A 568 -10.05 -26.77 -11.33
N GLY A 569 -10.84 -27.73 -11.84
CA GLY A 569 -11.89 -27.48 -12.83
C GLY A 569 -13.09 -26.68 -12.30
N LEU A 570 -13.23 -26.51 -10.97
CA LEU A 570 -14.28 -25.70 -10.34
C LEU A 570 -14.02 -24.20 -10.41
N CYS A 571 -12.75 -23.78 -10.52
CA CYS A 571 -12.34 -22.38 -10.54
C CYS A 571 -11.43 -22.09 -11.76
N PRO A 572 -11.97 -22.20 -12.98
CA PRO A 572 -11.19 -21.86 -14.17
C PRO A 572 -10.82 -20.37 -14.17
N ALA A 573 -9.56 -20.08 -14.52
CA ALA A 573 -9.01 -18.73 -14.64
C ALA A 573 -8.86 -17.93 -13.33
N THR A 574 -8.83 -18.61 -12.17
CA THR A 574 -8.40 -18.02 -10.90
C THR A 574 -6.95 -18.37 -10.55
N PHE A 575 -6.15 -18.79 -11.54
CA PHE A 575 -4.77 -19.23 -11.35
C PHE A 575 -4.52 -20.37 -10.34
N PHE A 576 -5.54 -21.12 -9.93
CA PHE A 576 -5.42 -22.25 -9.00
C PHE A 576 -4.21 -23.17 -9.30
N GLY A 577 -3.30 -23.26 -8.35
CA GLY A 577 -1.99 -23.90 -8.44
C GLY A 577 -1.98 -25.37 -8.05
N VAL A 578 -0.88 -25.80 -7.44
CA VAL A 578 -0.70 -27.19 -6.97
C VAL A 578 -1.38 -27.47 -5.64
N ASN A 579 -1.73 -26.43 -4.86
CA ASN A 579 -2.28 -26.52 -3.50
C ASN A 579 -1.40 -27.40 -2.59
N ASP A 580 -0.12 -27.06 -2.54
CA ASP A 580 0.96 -27.79 -1.85
C ASP A 580 1.10 -27.34 -0.40
N MET A 581 1.64 -28.18 0.50
CA MET A 581 1.73 -27.90 1.94
C MET A 581 0.40 -27.39 2.50
N ASP A 582 -0.62 -28.25 2.49
CA ASP A 582 -2.01 -27.82 2.62
C ASP A 582 -2.63 -28.20 3.98
N GLY A 583 -3.22 -27.21 4.63
CA GLY A 583 -3.97 -27.39 5.87
C GLY A 583 -5.46 -27.62 5.64
N TRP A 584 -6.04 -28.48 6.46
CA TRP A 584 -7.44 -28.86 6.52
C TRP A 584 -8.12 -28.31 7.77
N TYR A 585 -9.24 -27.63 7.55
CA TYR A 585 -10.00 -26.97 8.59
C TYR A 585 -11.47 -27.42 8.53
N LEU A 586 -12.01 -27.88 9.65
CA LEU A 586 -13.40 -28.29 9.81
C LEU A 586 -14.24 -27.12 10.30
N TYR A 587 -15.18 -26.70 9.48
CA TYR A 587 -16.11 -25.62 9.79
C TYR A 587 -17.54 -26.14 9.91
N THR A 588 -18.28 -25.71 10.94
CA THR A 588 -19.73 -25.97 11.07
C THR A 588 -20.49 -24.68 10.85
N ALA A 589 -21.27 -24.61 9.77
CA ALA A 589 -22.00 -23.39 9.41
C ALA A 589 -23.00 -22.98 10.50
N THR A 590 -22.93 -21.72 10.91
CA THR A 590 -23.77 -21.16 11.98
C THR A 590 -25.12 -20.66 11.50
N ALA A 591 -25.25 -20.32 10.21
CA ALA A 591 -26.46 -19.77 9.60
C ALA A 591 -26.67 -20.27 8.17
N ASP A 592 -27.92 -20.21 7.70
CA ASP A 592 -28.25 -20.35 6.28
C ASP A 592 -27.90 -19.02 5.60
N ALA A 593 -26.70 -18.91 5.04
CA ALA A 593 -26.16 -17.66 4.50
C ALA A 593 -25.17 -17.90 3.34
N PHE A 594 -24.84 -16.83 2.61
CA PHE A 594 -23.61 -16.82 1.82
C PHE A 594 -22.45 -16.54 2.78
N TYR A 595 -21.40 -17.35 2.66
CA TYR A 595 -20.18 -17.17 3.40
C TYR A 595 -19.10 -16.63 2.49
N GLU A 596 -18.48 -15.56 2.95
CA GLU A 596 -17.25 -15.04 2.40
C GLU A 596 -16.11 -15.73 3.14
N ILE A 597 -15.33 -16.55 2.42
CA ILE A 597 -14.21 -17.29 2.98
C ILE A 597 -12.97 -16.90 2.20
N HIS A 598 -11.97 -16.35 2.90
CA HIS A 598 -10.78 -15.82 2.25
C HIS A 598 -9.53 -15.90 3.13
N THR A 599 -8.37 -15.81 2.47
CA THR A 599 -7.03 -15.84 3.08
C THR A 599 -6.30 -14.49 3.01
N CYS A 600 -7.03 -13.39 2.70
CA CYS A 600 -6.47 -12.04 2.70
C CYS A 600 -5.85 -11.69 4.06
N ASP A 601 -4.54 -11.47 4.05
CA ASP A 601 -3.69 -11.12 5.18
C ASP A 601 -2.44 -10.38 4.62
N PRO A 602 -2.08 -9.17 5.09
CA PRO A 602 -0.94 -8.45 4.56
C PRO A 602 0.40 -9.21 4.70
N ALA A 603 0.51 -10.09 5.70
CA ALA A 603 1.66 -10.98 5.90
C ALA A 603 1.43 -12.38 5.32
N GLY A 604 0.36 -12.57 4.54
CA GLY A 604 -0.04 -13.85 3.96
C GLY A 604 0.82 -14.28 2.77
N PHE A 605 0.65 -15.55 2.40
CA PHE A 605 1.34 -16.17 1.27
C PHE A 605 0.41 -16.33 0.05
N ASP A 606 0.99 -16.80 -1.06
CA ASP A 606 0.27 -17.14 -2.30
C ASP A 606 -0.55 -18.42 -2.11
N SER A 607 -1.81 -18.23 -1.77
CA SER A 607 -2.68 -19.28 -1.21
C SER A 607 -3.73 -19.75 -2.22
N ASP A 608 -3.94 -21.06 -2.28
CA ASP A 608 -5.04 -21.73 -2.96
C ASP A 608 -6.08 -22.22 -1.94
N LEU A 609 -7.38 -22.10 -2.26
CA LEU A 609 -8.49 -22.42 -1.37
C LEU A 609 -9.49 -23.38 -2.03
N LEU A 610 -9.88 -24.45 -1.31
CA LEU A 610 -11.02 -25.32 -1.66
C LEU A 610 -11.99 -25.52 -0.50
N ILE A 611 -13.27 -25.67 -0.84
CA ILE A 611 -14.35 -25.98 0.10
C ILE A 611 -15.02 -27.30 -0.29
N TYR A 612 -15.22 -28.19 0.68
CA TYR A 612 -15.88 -29.49 0.52
C TYR A 612 -17.14 -29.57 1.39
N ASP A 613 -18.24 -30.13 0.87
CA ASP A 613 -19.42 -30.48 1.66
C ASP A 613 -19.18 -31.82 2.39
N PHE A 614 -18.58 -31.72 3.58
CA PHE A 614 -18.21 -32.90 4.38
C PHE A 614 -19.41 -33.68 4.89
N THR A 615 -20.53 -32.98 5.13
CA THR A 615 -21.80 -33.62 5.49
C THR A 615 -22.34 -34.48 4.34
N ALA A 616 -22.28 -33.98 3.10
CA ALA A 616 -22.66 -34.73 1.91
C ALA A 616 -21.71 -35.92 1.65
N ALA A 617 -20.43 -35.79 2.00
CA ALA A 617 -19.46 -36.88 2.00
C ALA A 617 -19.71 -37.94 3.09
N GLY A 618 -20.63 -37.68 4.03
CA GLY A 618 -20.98 -38.58 5.12
C GLY A 618 -20.06 -38.49 6.34
N GLY A 619 -19.26 -37.42 6.44
CA GLY A 619 -18.29 -37.22 7.53
C GLY A 619 -17.09 -38.16 7.46
N ASP A 620 -16.66 -38.51 6.24
CA ASP A 620 -15.61 -39.49 5.99
C ASP A 620 -14.68 -39.01 4.87
N CYS A 621 -13.39 -38.89 5.19
CA CYS A 621 -12.34 -38.46 4.26
C CYS A 621 -12.23 -39.37 3.03
N ALA A 622 -12.58 -40.66 3.13
CA ALA A 622 -12.57 -41.56 1.98
C ALA A 622 -13.58 -41.16 0.87
N ASN A 623 -14.53 -40.27 1.17
CA ASN A 623 -15.59 -39.86 0.25
C ASN A 623 -15.57 -38.37 -0.10
N ILE A 624 -14.54 -37.61 0.30
CA ILE A 624 -14.50 -36.15 0.04
C ILE A 624 -14.33 -35.82 -1.43
N GLN A 625 -13.66 -36.69 -2.20
CA GLN A 625 -13.49 -36.51 -3.63
C GLN A 625 -14.84 -36.50 -4.37
N GLY A 626 -15.11 -35.43 -5.11
CA GLY A 626 -16.37 -35.22 -5.82
C GLY A 626 -17.44 -34.47 -5.02
N ASN A 627 -17.14 -34.07 -3.78
CA ASN A 627 -17.97 -33.19 -2.94
C ASN A 627 -17.37 -31.78 -2.78
N GLU A 628 -16.44 -31.40 -3.66
CA GLU A 628 -15.92 -30.03 -3.74
C GLU A 628 -17.02 -29.08 -4.25
N ILE A 629 -17.24 -27.96 -3.57
CA ILE A 629 -18.34 -27.01 -3.86
C ILE A 629 -17.85 -25.62 -4.29
N ALA A 630 -16.63 -25.22 -3.92
CA ALA A 630 -16.01 -23.96 -4.32
C ALA A 630 -14.49 -24.08 -4.31
N CYS A 631 -13.81 -23.29 -5.15
CA CYS A 631 -12.38 -23.05 -5.05
C CYS A 631 -12.00 -21.67 -5.61
N ASN A 632 -10.81 -21.20 -5.26
CA ASN A 632 -10.15 -20.02 -5.82
C ASN A 632 -8.64 -20.15 -5.60
N GLY A 633 -7.82 -19.52 -6.45
CA GLY A 633 -6.37 -19.41 -6.25
C GLY A 633 -6.02 -17.97 -5.96
N ASP A 634 -6.26 -17.12 -6.96
CA ASP A 634 -6.05 -15.67 -6.84
C ASP A 634 -7.39 -14.94 -6.88
N SER A 635 -7.51 -13.95 -6.01
CA SER A 635 -8.60 -12.99 -5.98
C SER A 635 -8.10 -11.55 -5.95
N THR A 636 -8.97 -10.66 -6.42
CA THR A 636 -8.78 -9.20 -6.41
C THR A 636 -10.02 -8.49 -5.87
N VAL A 637 -10.93 -9.25 -5.25
CA VAL A 637 -12.26 -8.78 -4.82
C VAL A 637 -12.19 -7.88 -3.59
N LEU A 638 -11.36 -8.24 -2.61
CA LEU A 638 -11.11 -7.47 -1.40
C LEU A 638 -10.10 -6.35 -1.67
N LEU A 639 -10.40 -5.16 -1.13
CA LEU A 639 -9.63 -3.92 -1.28
C LEU A 639 -8.83 -3.53 -0.02
N GLY A 640 -8.77 -4.41 0.99
CA GLY A 640 -7.98 -4.22 2.22
C GLY A 640 -6.47 -4.45 1.99
N PRO A 641 -5.63 -4.35 3.04
CA PRO A 641 -4.21 -4.67 2.95
C PRO A 641 -4.04 -6.19 2.80
N CYS A 642 -4.36 -6.73 1.63
CA CYS A 642 -4.16 -8.13 1.30
C CYS A 642 -2.79 -8.32 0.63
N GLN A 643 -2.16 -9.46 0.83
CA GLN A 643 -1.08 -9.92 -0.03
C GLN A 643 -1.55 -10.03 -1.49
N ALA A 644 -0.63 -9.99 -2.46
CA ALA A 644 -0.97 -9.92 -3.88
C ALA A 644 -1.75 -11.14 -4.43
N PHE A 645 -1.62 -12.30 -3.80
CA PHE A 645 -2.14 -13.59 -4.30
C PHE A 645 -2.93 -14.35 -3.20
N TYR A 646 -3.94 -13.70 -2.64
CA TYR A 646 -4.84 -14.36 -1.71
C TYR A 646 -6.00 -15.05 -2.44
N SER A 647 -6.56 -16.05 -1.78
CA SER A 647 -7.75 -16.76 -2.21
C SER A 647 -9.01 -16.19 -1.57
N HIS A 648 -10.11 -16.14 -2.33
CA HIS A 648 -11.43 -15.77 -1.83
C HIS A 648 -12.55 -16.52 -2.56
N VAL A 649 -13.50 -17.07 -1.80
CA VAL A 649 -14.73 -17.67 -2.32
C VAL A 649 -15.96 -17.10 -1.63
N GLU A 650 -17.04 -16.94 -2.39
CA GLU A 650 -18.38 -16.68 -1.87
C GLU A 650 -19.23 -17.94 -2.12
N VAL A 651 -19.66 -18.62 -1.05
CA VAL A 651 -20.33 -19.92 -1.15
C VAL A 651 -21.55 -20.00 -0.24
N PRO A 652 -22.71 -20.50 -0.72
CA PRO A 652 -23.88 -20.67 0.14
C PRO A 652 -23.72 -21.90 1.03
N LEU A 653 -23.76 -21.71 2.35
CA LEU A 653 -23.70 -22.77 3.34
C LEU A 653 -25.02 -22.90 4.12
N VAL A 654 -25.27 -24.09 4.65
CA VAL A 654 -26.51 -24.43 5.38
C VAL A 654 -26.20 -24.65 6.85
N ALA A 655 -26.96 -23.99 7.73
CA ALA A 655 -26.76 -24.03 9.17
C ALA A 655 -26.74 -25.47 9.71
N GLY A 656 -25.73 -25.78 10.50
CA GLY A 656 -25.52 -27.07 11.15
C GLY A 656 -24.89 -28.15 10.27
N ASN A 657 -24.65 -27.89 8.98
CA ASN A 657 -23.81 -28.76 8.16
C ASN A 657 -22.33 -28.47 8.43
N GLN A 658 -21.53 -29.52 8.34
CA GLN A 658 -20.07 -29.50 8.40
C GLN A 658 -19.47 -29.43 6.99
N TYR A 659 -18.44 -28.59 6.86
CA TYR A 659 -17.66 -28.32 5.66
C TYR A 659 -16.18 -28.45 5.98
N LEU A 660 -15.40 -28.96 5.03
CA LEU A 660 -13.94 -28.91 5.11
C LEU A 660 -13.43 -27.79 4.22
N ILE A 661 -12.46 -27.05 4.73
CA ILE A 661 -11.76 -25.97 4.05
C ILE A 661 -10.32 -26.42 3.92
N ARG A 662 -9.79 -26.46 2.71
CA ARG A 662 -8.40 -26.82 2.42
C ARG A 662 -7.67 -25.59 1.91
N VAL A 663 -6.58 -25.22 2.56
CA VAL A 663 -5.76 -24.05 2.22
C VAL A 663 -4.32 -24.52 2.02
N GLY A 664 -3.74 -24.26 0.86
CA GLY A 664 -2.34 -24.60 0.55
C GLY A 664 -1.72 -23.56 -0.35
N ALA A 665 -0.48 -23.79 -0.78
CA ALA A 665 0.28 -22.84 -1.59
C ALA A 665 0.10 -23.07 -3.09
N TRP A 666 0.16 -22.00 -3.88
CA TRP A 666 0.08 -22.06 -5.34
C TRP A 666 1.21 -22.88 -5.97
N ALA A 667 2.43 -22.76 -5.44
CA ALA A 667 3.64 -23.45 -5.91
C ALA A 667 4.14 -24.51 -4.92
N GLY A 668 4.87 -25.49 -5.44
CA GLY A 668 5.47 -26.55 -4.62
C GLY A 668 6.52 -26.01 -3.64
N GLY A 669 6.42 -26.40 -2.36
CA GLY A 669 7.28 -25.97 -1.26
C GLY A 669 7.01 -24.57 -0.71
N GLY A 670 5.84 -23.99 -1.00
CA GLY A 670 5.51 -22.58 -0.76
C GLY A 670 4.57 -22.28 0.42
N GLY A 671 4.53 -23.13 1.46
CA GLY A 671 3.68 -22.92 2.64
C GLY A 671 3.91 -21.57 3.34
N GLY A 672 2.97 -21.14 4.18
CA GLY A 672 3.08 -19.85 4.87
C GLY A 672 2.08 -19.66 6.01
N THR A 673 2.26 -18.56 6.75
CA THR A 673 1.32 -18.13 7.79
C THR A 673 0.31 -17.12 7.23
N GLY A 674 -0.85 -17.01 7.86
CA GLY A 674 -1.82 -15.99 7.53
C GLY A 674 -3.12 -16.15 8.32
N THR A 675 -4.20 -15.60 7.79
CA THR A 675 -5.52 -15.63 8.42
C THR A 675 -6.56 -16.23 7.47
N LEU A 676 -7.26 -17.28 7.90
CA LEU A 676 -8.48 -17.78 7.28
C LEU A 676 -9.70 -17.08 7.90
N SER A 677 -10.27 -16.15 7.14
CA SER A 677 -11.47 -15.41 7.52
C SER A 677 -12.72 -16.12 7.00
N ILE A 678 -13.68 -16.39 7.89
CA ILE A 678 -14.96 -17.02 7.56
C ILE A 678 -16.07 -16.10 8.03
N VAL A 679 -16.72 -15.38 7.12
CA VAL A 679 -17.72 -14.37 7.47
C VAL A 679 -19.07 -14.72 6.84
N ALA A 680 -20.07 -14.94 7.69
CA ALA A 680 -21.44 -15.12 7.25
C ALA A 680 -22.03 -13.78 6.81
N THR A 681 -22.39 -13.65 5.53
CA THR A 681 -23.23 -12.55 5.06
C THR A 681 -24.69 -12.84 5.41
N LEU A 682 -25.06 -12.47 6.64
CA LEU A 682 -26.42 -12.69 7.17
C LEU A 682 -27.48 -11.83 6.47
N CYS A 683 -27.08 -10.68 5.93
CA CYS A 683 -27.94 -9.84 5.11
C CYS A 683 -27.11 -9.17 4.00
N PRO A 684 -27.40 -9.42 2.71
CA PRO A 684 -26.68 -8.80 1.61
C PRO A 684 -26.78 -7.26 1.62
N PRO A 685 -25.77 -6.55 1.09
CA PRO A 685 -25.83 -5.09 0.95
C PRO A 685 -26.90 -4.67 -0.07
N VAL A 686 -27.45 -3.48 0.13
CA VAL A 686 -28.29 -2.83 -0.88
C VAL A 686 -27.42 -2.39 -2.06
N LEU A 687 -27.85 -2.65 -3.30
CA LEU A 687 -27.04 -2.36 -4.49
C LEU A 687 -27.69 -1.31 -5.39
N GLY A 688 -26.86 -0.57 -6.12
CA GLY A 688 -27.29 0.42 -7.11
C GLY A 688 -27.97 1.64 -6.49
N LEU A 689 -27.55 2.05 -5.29
CA LEU A 689 -28.02 3.26 -4.65
C LEU A 689 -27.65 4.48 -5.50
N GLY A 690 -28.65 5.28 -5.85
CA GLY A 690 -28.49 6.59 -6.47
C GLY A 690 -29.51 7.56 -5.91
N PHE A 691 -29.37 8.83 -6.27
CA PHE A 691 -30.27 9.89 -5.83
C PHE A 691 -30.62 10.86 -6.95
N THR A 692 -31.69 11.60 -6.73
CA THR A 692 -32.07 12.81 -7.48
C THR A 692 -32.53 13.86 -6.48
N SER A 693 -32.15 15.12 -6.68
CA SER A 693 -32.63 16.25 -5.89
C SER A 693 -33.58 17.12 -6.71
N ASP A 694 -34.68 17.55 -6.10
CA ASP A 694 -35.63 18.47 -6.69
C ASP A 694 -35.31 19.90 -6.24
N CYS A 695 -34.88 20.72 -7.20
CA CYS A 695 -34.43 22.09 -6.98
C CYS A 695 -35.49 23.07 -6.46
N VAL A 696 -36.77 22.71 -6.52
CA VAL A 696 -37.88 23.61 -6.14
C VAL A 696 -38.44 23.24 -4.78
N SER A 697 -38.59 21.95 -4.52
CA SER A 697 -39.13 21.41 -3.27
C SER A 697 -38.06 21.15 -2.23
N GLY A 698 -36.81 20.93 -2.63
CA GLY A 698 -35.74 20.44 -1.76
C GLY A 698 -35.86 18.95 -1.44
N ASP A 699 -36.71 18.21 -2.17
CA ASP A 699 -36.89 16.78 -1.95
C ASP A 699 -35.70 15.98 -2.53
N VAL A 700 -35.20 15.01 -1.77
CA VAL A 700 -34.21 14.04 -2.26
C VAL A 700 -34.89 12.69 -2.46
N THR A 701 -34.87 12.18 -3.69
CA THR A 701 -35.38 10.83 -3.98
C THR A 701 -34.22 9.86 -4.17
N LEU A 702 -34.12 8.89 -3.28
CA LEU A 702 -33.20 7.76 -3.33
C LEU A 702 -33.83 6.61 -4.14
N ASN A 703 -33.00 5.88 -4.88
CA ASN A 703 -33.40 4.69 -5.62
C ASN A 703 -32.33 3.61 -5.53
N TRP A 704 -32.74 2.34 -5.49
CA TRP A 704 -31.82 1.19 -5.46
C TRP A 704 -32.42 -0.03 -6.16
N THR A 705 -31.60 -1.07 -6.35
CA THR A 705 -32.00 -2.32 -6.98
C THR A 705 -32.78 -3.20 -6.00
N ALA A 706 -33.84 -3.86 -6.47
CA ALA A 706 -34.65 -4.75 -5.64
C ALA A 706 -33.82 -5.91 -5.05
N GLY A 707 -33.93 -6.12 -3.75
CA GLY A 707 -33.36 -7.25 -3.03
C GLY A 707 -34.40 -7.99 -2.19
N THR A 708 -33.97 -9.04 -1.48
CA THR A 708 -34.83 -9.82 -0.58
C THR A 708 -34.48 -9.49 0.88
N TYR A 709 -35.15 -8.49 1.44
CA TYR A 709 -34.99 -8.08 2.82
C TYR A 709 -36.31 -8.27 3.60
N ASP A 710 -36.26 -8.28 4.93
CA ASP A 710 -37.45 -8.16 5.77
C ASP A 710 -37.86 -6.67 5.90
N ALA A 711 -36.87 -5.79 6.04
CA ALA A 711 -37.03 -4.34 6.07
C ALA A 711 -35.81 -3.64 5.44
N ILE A 712 -35.91 -2.34 5.17
CA ILE A 712 -34.80 -1.50 4.70
C ILE A 712 -34.75 -0.26 5.60
N GLU A 713 -33.59 0.06 6.15
CA GLU A 713 -33.37 1.25 6.96
C GLU A 713 -32.71 2.36 6.15
N ILE A 714 -33.20 3.59 6.32
CA ILE A 714 -32.68 4.80 5.68
C ILE A 714 -32.13 5.71 6.75
N LEU A 715 -30.84 6.00 6.69
CA LEU A 715 -30.16 6.95 7.56
C LEU A 715 -29.74 8.18 6.75
N ARG A 716 -29.79 9.34 7.41
CA ARG A 716 -29.24 10.60 6.93
C ARG A 716 -28.36 11.20 8.00
N ASP A 717 -27.12 11.51 7.65
CA ASP A 717 -26.09 12.04 8.55
C ASP A 717 -25.94 11.16 9.83
N GLN A 718 -25.88 9.84 9.63
CA GLN A 718 -25.81 8.80 10.68
C GLN A 718 -27.07 8.68 11.56
N VAL A 719 -28.15 9.41 11.25
CA VAL A 719 -29.42 9.33 11.98
C VAL A 719 -30.45 8.55 11.17
N LEU A 720 -31.03 7.51 11.76
CA LEU A 720 -32.15 6.77 11.16
C LEU A 720 -33.37 7.68 10.97
N ILE A 721 -33.78 7.87 9.71
CA ILE A 721 -34.92 8.73 9.33
C ILE A 721 -36.16 7.94 8.90
N ASP A 722 -36.02 6.72 8.37
CA ASP A 722 -37.15 5.84 8.05
C ASP A 722 -36.80 4.35 8.01
N THR A 723 -37.81 3.49 8.11
CA THR A 723 -37.72 2.03 7.92
C THR A 723 -38.84 1.56 6.99
N LEU A 724 -38.44 1.05 5.83
CA LEU A 724 -39.31 0.63 4.73
C LEU A 724 -39.54 -0.88 4.72
N GLY A 725 -40.49 -1.33 3.90
CA GLY A 725 -40.70 -2.76 3.66
C GLY A 725 -39.54 -3.33 2.83
N GLY A 726 -39.14 -4.57 3.11
CA GLY A 726 -37.96 -5.15 2.45
C GLY A 726 -38.02 -5.35 0.92
N GLY A 727 -39.19 -5.09 0.30
CA GLY A 727 -39.35 -5.07 -1.16
C GLY A 727 -39.38 -3.67 -1.77
N ASP A 728 -39.23 -2.60 -0.97
CA ASP A 728 -39.19 -1.23 -1.45
C ASP A 728 -37.87 -0.94 -2.17
N THR A 729 -37.91 -0.09 -3.19
CA THR A 729 -36.76 0.23 -4.07
C THR A 729 -36.49 1.73 -4.18
N THR A 730 -37.20 2.54 -3.40
CA THR A 730 -37.10 4.00 -3.46
C THR A 730 -37.60 4.63 -2.16
N TYR A 731 -37.05 5.79 -1.84
CA TYR A 731 -37.44 6.64 -0.72
C TYR A 731 -37.37 8.11 -1.13
N THR A 732 -38.29 8.94 -0.66
CA THR A 732 -38.23 10.40 -0.86
C THR A 732 -38.14 11.08 0.50
N ASP A 733 -37.07 11.84 0.71
CA ASP A 733 -36.84 12.69 1.86
C ASP A 733 -37.27 14.14 1.54
N PRO A 734 -38.39 14.63 2.11
CA PRO A 734 -39.01 15.85 1.61
C PRO A 734 -38.48 17.13 2.30
N GLY A 735 -38.35 18.20 1.51
CA GLY A 735 -38.26 19.57 2.01
C GLY A 735 -36.96 19.94 2.72
N LEU A 736 -35.82 19.46 2.21
CA LEU A 736 -34.51 19.77 2.78
C LEU A 736 -34.04 21.17 2.42
N ALA A 737 -33.31 21.80 3.35
CA ALA A 737 -32.63 23.04 3.07
C ALA A 737 -31.45 22.78 2.12
N ALA A 738 -31.02 23.81 1.39
CA ALA A 738 -29.84 23.68 0.54
C ALA A 738 -28.60 23.26 1.35
N GLY A 739 -27.85 22.29 0.86
CA GLY A 739 -26.71 21.68 1.54
C GLY A 739 -26.41 20.26 1.05
N ASN A 740 -25.31 19.69 1.54
CA ASN A 740 -24.95 18.28 1.31
C ASN A 740 -25.49 17.42 2.44
N TYR A 741 -26.09 16.29 2.10
CA TYR A 741 -26.60 15.31 3.06
C TYR A 741 -26.04 13.93 2.73
N PHE A 742 -25.53 13.25 3.76
CA PHE A 742 -24.99 11.91 3.61
C PHE A 742 -26.06 10.88 3.89
N TYR A 743 -26.37 10.02 2.93
CA TYR A 743 -27.36 8.96 3.07
C TYR A 743 -26.70 7.59 3.18
N GLN A 744 -27.31 6.75 4.02
CA GLN A 744 -27.00 5.32 4.10
C GLN A 744 -28.30 4.54 3.96
N VAL A 745 -28.27 3.47 3.16
CA VAL A 745 -29.40 2.57 2.93
C VAL A 745 -28.93 1.15 3.19
N GLN A 746 -29.56 0.46 4.13
CA GLN A 746 -29.17 -0.90 4.52
C GLN A 746 -30.37 -1.85 4.59
N GLY A 747 -30.16 -3.09 4.17
CA GLY A 747 -31.15 -4.15 4.30
C GLY A 747 -31.17 -4.71 5.72
N VAL A 748 -32.33 -5.22 6.15
CA VAL A 748 -32.47 -5.96 7.40
C VAL A 748 -33.00 -7.36 7.09
N CYS A 749 -32.29 -8.39 7.53
CA CYS A 749 -32.63 -9.80 7.29
C CYS A 749 -32.59 -10.58 8.60
N ALA A 750 -33.72 -11.15 9.01
CA ALA A 750 -33.89 -11.88 10.26
C ALA A 750 -33.40 -11.11 11.51
N GLY A 751 -33.43 -9.78 11.46
CA GLY A 751 -32.95 -8.90 12.54
C GLY A 751 -31.47 -8.49 12.44
N ASN A 752 -30.72 -8.99 11.45
CA ASN A 752 -29.35 -8.57 11.16
C ASN A 752 -29.33 -7.45 10.13
N LEU A 753 -28.46 -6.46 10.34
CA LEU A 753 -28.23 -5.37 9.39
C LEU A 753 -27.22 -5.81 8.34
N GLY A 754 -27.52 -5.57 7.07
CA GLY A 754 -26.55 -5.70 5.99
C GLY A 754 -25.62 -4.49 5.93
N ALA A 755 -24.53 -4.59 5.17
CA ALA A 755 -23.67 -3.45 4.93
C ALA A 755 -24.45 -2.30 4.26
N SER A 756 -24.16 -1.08 4.71
CA SER A 756 -24.81 0.14 4.24
C SER A 756 -24.30 0.54 2.84
N ALA A 757 -25.21 0.74 1.90
CA ALA A 757 -24.94 1.48 0.68
C ALA A 757 -24.99 2.98 0.98
N THR A 758 -24.02 3.76 0.50
CA THR A 758 -23.93 5.18 0.84
C THR A 758 -23.97 6.08 -0.39
N THR A 759 -24.47 7.31 -0.23
CA THR A 759 -24.41 8.35 -1.25
C THR A 759 -24.52 9.73 -0.63
N SER A 760 -23.86 10.73 -1.23
CA SER A 760 -23.94 12.13 -0.79
C SER A 760 -24.85 12.89 -1.75
N ALA A 761 -26.03 13.28 -1.27
CA ALA A 761 -26.97 14.05 -2.07
C ALA A 761 -26.76 15.55 -1.83
N ASN A 762 -26.46 16.26 -2.92
CA ASN A 762 -26.47 17.72 -2.93
C ASN A 762 -27.89 18.23 -3.15
N VAL A 763 -28.40 18.99 -2.19
CA VAL A 763 -29.66 19.72 -2.31
C VAL A 763 -29.33 21.16 -2.62
N ALA A 764 -29.76 21.62 -3.78
CA ALA A 764 -29.70 23.01 -4.17
C ALA A 764 -31.10 23.62 -4.22
N SER A 765 -31.17 24.94 -4.05
CA SER A 765 -32.41 25.70 -4.08
C SER A 765 -32.44 26.60 -5.32
N TYR A 766 -33.51 26.49 -6.10
CA TYR A 766 -33.80 27.36 -7.24
C TYR A 766 -35.27 27.77 -7.20
N GLY A 767 -35.51 29.07 -7.01
CA GLY A 767 -36.84 29.67 -6.85
C GLY A 767 -37.48 30.14 -8.18
N GLY A 768 -36.81 29.91 -9.31
CA GLY A 768 -37.24 30.38 -10.63
C GLY A 768 -36.66 31.75 -11.03
N GLU A 769 -35.55 32.14 -10.42
CA GLU A 769 -34.76 33.32 -10.78
C GLU A 769 -34.27 33.23 -12.24
N SER A 770 -34.12 34.36 -12.93
CA SER A 770 -33.70 34.36 -14.34
C SER A 770 -32.20 34.14 -14.50
N ASP A 771 -31.43 34.35 -13.44
CA ASP A 771 -29.97 34.36 -13.49
C ASP A 771 -29.42 33.53 -12.32
N VAL A 772 -28.26 32.91 -12.54
CA VAL A 772 -27.49 32.24 -11.48
C VAL A 772 -26.09 32.83 -11.42
N ILE A 773 -25.63 33.12 -10.21
CA ILE A 773 -24.25 33.51 -9.92
C ILE A 773 -23.57 32.32 -9.26
N PHE A 774 -22.58 31.76 -9.93
CA PHE A 774 -21.63 30.82 -9.34
C PHE A 774 -20.49 31.63 -8.74
N GLY A 775 -20.62 31.97 -7.46
CA GLY A 775 -19.62 32.68 -6.67
C GLY A 775 -18.63 31.70 -6.08
N VAL A 776 -17.77 31.14 -6.92
CA VAL A 776 -16.77 30.13 -6.55
C VAL A 776 -15.38 30.74 -6.35
N GLU A 777 -15.24 32.04 -6.62
CA GLU A 777 -14.05 32.82 -6.26
C GLU A 777 -13.69 32.64 -4.78
N GLY A 778 -12.39 32.45 -4.51
CA GLY A 778 -11.89 32.44 -3.13
C GLY A 778 -11.97 33.84 -2.50
N VAL A 779 -11.84 33.92 -1.17
CA VAL A 779 -11.92 35.21 -0.48
C VAL A 779 -10.65 36.03 -0.73
N ASP A 780 -10.77 37.19 -1.39
CA ASP A 780 -9.64 38.09 -1.64
C ASP A 780 -9.97 39.60 -1.49
N GLN A 781 -9.20 40.49 -2.13
CA GLN A 781 -9.34 41.94 -2.02
C GLN A 781 -10.41 42.53 -2.95
N ILE A 782 -10.87 41.78 -3.96
CA ILE A 782 -11.81 42.18 -5.00
C ILE A 782 -12.98 41.18 -5.02
N ASP A 783 -14.11 41.62 -4.46
CA ASP A 783 -15.32 40.78 -4.37
C ASP A 783 -16.16 40.95 -5.65
N SER A 784 -15.94 40.09 -6.67
CA SER A 784 -16.65 40.15 -7.94
C SER A 784 -18.11 39.76 -7.78
N VAL A 785 -18.41 38.80 -6.89
CA VAL A 785 -19.77 38.41 -6.54
C VAL A 785 -20.56 39.59 -5.99
N ALA A 786 -20.05 40.29 -4.99
CA ALA A 786 -20.76 41.44 -4.41
C ALA A 786 -20.88 42.61 -5.40
N ALA A 787 -19.85 42.87 -6.21
CA ALA A 787 -19.89 43.90 -7.24
C ALA A 787 -20.96 43.59 -8.30
N LEU A 788 -21.01 42.35 -8.78
CA LEU A 788 -21.99 41.90 -9.75
C LEU A 788 -23.41 41.89 -9.16
N GLN A 789 -23.59 41.39 -7.93
CA GLN A 789 -24.88 41.42 -7.24
C GLN A 789 -25.44 42.86 -7.16
N ALA A 790 -24.60 43.83 -6.78
CA ALA A 790 -25.00 45.23 -6.73
C ALA A 790 -25.37 45.78 -8.12
N ALA A 791 -24.63 45.39 -9.16
CA ALA A 791 -24.90 45.81 -10.54
C ALA A 791 -26.17 45.18 -11.12
N LEU A 792 -26.41 43.89 -10.85
CA LEU A 792 -27.62 43.16 -11.25
C LEU A 792 -28.86 43.69 -10.53
N ASP A 793 -28.76 43.98 -9.23
CA ASP A 793 -29.83 44.62 -8.44
C ASP A 793 -30.21 45.98 -9.04
N ALA A 794 -29.22 46.80 -9.42
CA ALA A 794 -29.43 48.10 -10.04
C ALA A 794 -30.09 47.98 -11.43
N ASN A 795 -29.80 46.90 -12.16
CA ASN A 795 -30.42 46.56 -13.44
C ASN A 795 -31.75 45.80 -13.31
N GLY A 796 -32.22 45.53 -12.09
CA GLY A 796 -33.49 44.87 -11.82
C GLY A 796 -33.53 43.39 -12.21
N ILE A 797 -32.37 42.74 -12.24
CA ILE A 797 -32.22 41.30 -12.53
C ILE A 797 -32.45 40.51 -11.24
N ILE A 798 -33.19 39.40 -11.36
CA ILE A 798 -33.45 38.49 -10.24
C ILE A 798 -32.55 37.28 -10.40
N TYR A 799 -31.70 37.03 -9.41
CA TYR A 799 -30.70 35.97 -9.46
C TYR A 799 -30.70 35.10 -8.20
N VAL A 800 -30.17 33.90 -8.32
CA VAL A 800 -29.75 33.04 -7.21
C VAL A 800 -28.22 33.01 -7.17
N THR A 801 -27.63 32.98 -5.97
CA THR A 801 -26.17 32.85 -5.80
C THR A 801 -25.85 31.54 -5.11
N THR A 802 -24.85 30.83 -5.61
CA THR A 802 -24.33 29.59 -5.05
C THR A 802 -22.81 29.64 -4.99
N SER A 803 -22.23 28.95 -4.01
CA SER A 803 -20.79 28.76 -3.87
C SER A 803 -20.33 27.37 -4.35
N GLN A 804 -21.23 26.62 -5.00
CA GLN A 804 -20.95 25.30 -5.58
C GLN A 804 -20.59 25.45 -7.06
N GLY A 805 -19.84 24.49 -7.61
CA GLY A 805 -19.57 24.46 -9.05
C GLY A 805 -20.84 24.19 -9.88
N PRO A 806 -20.84 24.54 -11.19
CA PRO A 806 -21.93 24.23 -12.12
C PRO A 806 -22.45 22.79 -12.12
N ALA A 807 -21.57 21.80 -11.99
CA ALA A 807 -21.96 20.39 -11.94
C ALA A 807 -22.58 20.02 -10.59
N ASP A 808 -22.01 20.52 -9.50
CA ASP A 808 -22.41 20.17 -8.14
C ASP A 808 -23.72 20.82 -7.72
N TRP A 809 -24.03 22.01 -8.25
CA TRP A 809 -25.27 22.72 -7.90
C TRP A 809 -26.53 21.98 -8.39
N GLY A 810 -26.43 21.08 -9.38
CA GLY A 810 -27.53 20.19 -9.79
C GLY A 810 -28.77 20.87 -10.45
N CYS A 811 -28.92 22.19 -10.34
CA CYS A 811 -30.09 22.93 -10.81
C CYS A 811 -29.89 23.68 -12.13
N LEU A 812 -28.68 23.68 -12.68
CA LEU A 812 -28.33 24.41 -13.90
C LEU A 812 -29.13 23.95 -15.14
N GLY A 813 -29.65 22.72 -15.13
CA GLY A 813 -30.55 22.20 -16.16
C GLY A 813 -32.01 22.65 -16.05
N SER A 814 -32.36 23.50 -15.08
CA SER A 814 -33.73 23.96 -14.86
C SER A 814 -34.19 24.91 -15.96
N THR A 815 -35.40 24.70 -16.49
CA THR A 815 -35.97 25.61 -17.49
C THR A 815 -36.26 26.98 -16.89
N GLY A 816 -35.70 28.05 -17.47
CA GLY A 816 -35.99 29.43 -17.04
C GLY A 816 -34.75 30.24 -16.66
N ILE A 817 -33.61 29.59 -16.46
CA ILE A 817 -32.32 30.27 -16.35
C ILE A 817 -31.98 30.85 -17.71
N ALA A 818 -31.90 32.17 -17.79
CA ALA A 818 -31.53 32.91 -18.98
C ALA A 818 -30.01 33.12 -19.06
N ARG A 819 -29.36 33.35 -17.90
CA ARG A 819 -27.94 33.66 -17.82
C ARG A 819 -27.24 33.00 -16.63
N VAL A 820 -26.01 32.62 -16.88
CA VAL A 820 -25.04 32.16 -15.87
C VAL A 820 -23.96 33.22 -15.74
N TRP A 821 -23.63 33.56 -14.51
CA TRP A 821 -22.52 34.43 -14.16
C TRP A 821 -21.53 33.60 -13.34
N MET A 822 -20.47 33.14 -13.99
CA MET A 822 -19.42 32.34 -13.38
C MET A 822 -18.34 33.27 -12.86
N MET A 823 -18.27 33.43 -11.53
CA MET A 823 -17.28 34.25 -10.82
C MET A 823 -16.19 33.32 -10.26
N SER A 824 -15.06 33.17 -10.96
CA SER A 824 -13.99 32.28 -10.52
C SER A 824 -12.81 32.96 -9.84
N GLY A 825 -12.74 34.30 -9.79
CA GLY A 825 -11.60 35.04 -9.24
C GLY A 825 -10.31 34.91 -10.07
N THR A 826 -9.18 35.45 -9.60
CA THR A 826 -7.83 35.28 -10.19
C THR A 826 -6.82 34.65 -9.23
N TRP A 827 -5.68 34.20 -9.76
CA TRP A 827 -4.59 33.61 -8.95
C TRP A 827 -4.15 34.62 -7.84
N PRO A 828 -3.97 34.18 -6.58
CA PRO A 828 -3.88 32.79 -6.11
C PRO A 828 -5.18 32.15 -5.60
N ASN A 829 -6.32 32.84 -5.70
CA ASN A 829 -7.58 32.40 -5.11
C ASN A 829 -8.62 32.00 -6.17
N ASP A 830 -8.17 31.64 -7.37
CA ASP A 830 -9.05 31.27 -8.47
C ASP A 830 -9.65 29.88 -8.31
N TYR A 831 -10.86 29.73 -8.84
CA TYR A 831 -11.53 28.44 -8.99
C TYR A 831 -11.36 27.91 -10.41
N ARG A 832 -10.61 26.82 -10.54
CA ARG A 832 -10.49 26.11 -11.82
C ARG A 832 -11.66 25.14 -12.01
N ILE A 833 -12.44 25.34 -13.07
CA ILE A 833 -13.56 24.44 -13.39
C ILE A 833 -13.10 23.01 -13.67
N THR A 834 -13.90 22.04 -13.24
CA THR A 834 -13.70 20.62 -13.56
C THR A 834 -14.27 20.28 -14.94
N ASP A 835 -13.92 19.09 -15.48
CA ASP A 835 -14.54 18.59 -16.72
C ASP A 835 -16.07 18.42 -16.60
N ALA A 836 -16.54 18.07 -15.39
CA ALA A 836 -17.97 17.99 -15.09
C ALA A 836 -18.63 19.38 -15.15
N ASP A 837 -18.00 20.40 -14.57
CA ASP A 837 -18.51 21.78 -14.61
C ASP A 837 -18.54 22.31 -16.05
N GLY A 838 -17.47 22.08 -16.82
CA GLY A 838 -17.42 22.45 -18.23
C GLY A 838 -18.49 21.73 -19.06
N THR A 839 -18.78 20.46 -18.76
CA THR A 839 -19.89 19.72 -19.38
C THR A 839 -21.25 20.33 -19.01
N ALA A 840 -21.45 20.71 -17.75
CA ALA A 840 -22.70 21.32 -17.28
C ALA A 840 -22.92 22.71 -17.92
N LEU A 841 -21.89 23.54 -18.00
CA LEU A 841 -21.92 24.85 -18.66
C LEU A 841 -22.18 24.72 -20.16
N ALA A 842 -21.51 23.79 -20.84
CA ALA A 842 -21.75 23.50 -22.27
C ALA A 842 -23.21 23.08 -22.52
N ALA A 843 -23.76 22.19 -21.69
CA ALA A 843 -25.16 21.78 -21.79
C ALA A 843 -26.12 22.96 -21.53
N ALA A 844 -25.77 23.89 -20.64
CA ALA A 844 -26.56 25.10 -20.40
C ALA A 844 -26.59 26.00 -21.65
N VAL A 845 -25.42 26.23 -22.27
CA VAL A 845 -25.27 26.98 -23.52
C VAL A 845 -26.07 26.34 -24.65
N GLU A 846 -25.96 25.03 -24.82
CA GLU A 846 -26.70 24.27 -25.85
C GLU A 846 -28.21 24.36 -25.68
N ASN A 847 -28.68 24.53 -24.45
CA ASN A 847 -30.09 24.73 -24.11
C ASN A 847 -30.54 26.20 -24.20
N GLY A 848 -29.68 27.11 -24.65
CA GLY A 848 -30.00 28.53 -24.86
C GLY A 848 -29.71 29.45 -23.66
N THR A 849 -29.01 28.95 -22.64
CA THR A 849 -28.58 29.77 -21.49
C THR A 849 -27.29 30.49 -21.85
N SER A 850 -27.26 31.80 -21.72
CA SER A 850 -26.03 32.57 -22.00
C SER A 850 -25.08 32.52 -20.80
N VAL A 851 -23.77 32.57 -21.04
CA VAL A 851 -22.76 32.44 -19.97
C VAL A 851 -21.80 33.62 -19.99
N TYR A 852 -21.71 34.34 -18.89
CA TYR A 852 -20.56 35.17 -18.56
C TYR A 852 -19.59 34.34 -17.72
N PHE A 853 -18.32 34.31 -18.12
CA PHE A 853 -17.26 33.65 -17.38
C PHE A 853 -16.09 34.60 -17.21
N GLU A 854 -15.88 35.08 -15.98
CA GLU A 854 -14.56 35.57 -15.61
C GLU A 854 -13.71 34.34 -15.31
N ALA A 855 -12.59 34.21 -16.00
CA ALA A 855 -11.95 32.94 -16.24
C ALA A 855 -10.43 33.07 -16.13
N ALA A 856 -9.99 33.89 -15.17
CA ALA A 856 -8.72 33.74 -14.47
C ALA A 856 -7.53 33.30 -15.35
N ASP A 857 -6.75 32.37 -14.80
CA ASP A 857 -5.77 31.47 -15.40
C ASP A 857 -6.45 30.17 -15.93
N HIS A 858 -7.70 30.27 -16.41
CA HIS A 858 -8.37 29.12 -16.99
C HIS A 858 -7.63 28.62 -18.23
N TRP A 859 -7.03 29.52 -19.02
CA TRP A 859 -6.49 29.24 -20.35
C TRP A 859 -4.95 29.21 -20.44
N GLY A 860 -4.23 29.77 -19.47
CA GLY A 860 -2.76 29.96 -19.51
C GLY A 860 -1.90 28.80 -18.99
N TYR A 861 -1.81 28.64 -17.66
CA TYR A 861 -0.77 27.89 -16.96
C TYR A 861 -1.04 26.37 -16.89
N PHE A 862 -2.30 25.95 -16.66
CA PHE A 862 -2.70 24.52 -16.53
C PHE A 862 -4.06 24.19 -17.18
N HIS A 863 -4.33 24.75 -18.36
CA HIS A 863 -5.64 24.68 -19.01
C HIS A 863 -6.20 23.25 -19.14
N ILE A 864 -7.36 23.00 -18.52
CA ILE A 864 -8.13 21.77 -18.67
C ILE A 864 -9.13 22.02 -19.79
N VAL A 865 -8.95 21.33 -20.92
CA VAL A 865 -9.90 21.41 -22.04
C VAL A 865 -11.16 20.63 -21.66
N THR A 866 -12.28 21.33 -21.58
CA THR A 866 -13.61 20.80 -21.22
C THR A 866 -14.59 20.90 -22.39
N GLY A 867 -15.86 20.52 -22.15
CA GLY A 867 -16.93 20.76 -23.11
C GLY A 867 -17.23 22.24 -23.39
N TYR A 868 -17.00 23.13 -22.39
CA TYR A 868 -17.34 24.55 -22.48
C TYR A 868 -16.45 25.33 -23.45
N ASP A 869 -15.23 24.86 -23.69
CA ASP A 869 -14.25 25.40 -24.64
C ASP A 869 -14.77 25.53 -26.08
N ASN A 870 -15.79 24.74 -26.46
CA ASN A 870 -16.43 24.89 -27.77
C ASN A 870 -17.29 26.16 -27.88
N TYR A 871 -17.55 26.81 -26.74
CA TYR A 871 -18.49 27.91 -26.56
C TYR A 871 -17.85 29.13 -25.87
N ASP A 872 -16.59 29.10 -25.44
CA ASP A 872 -15.96 30.23 -24.74
C ASP A 872 -15.41 31.31 -25.69
N GLY A 873 -15.25 30.99 -26.97
CA GLY A 873 -14.74 31.90 -28.00
C GLY A 873 -13.21 32.06 -27.98
N VAL A 874 -12.49 31.34 -27.12
CA VAL A 874 -11.04 31.44 -26.95
C VAL A 874 -10.33 30.38 -27.79
N ASP A 875 -9.28 30.77 -28.51
CA ASP A 875 -8.42 29.80 -29.21
C ASP A 875 -7.30 29.34 -28.27
N GLN A 876 -7.44 28.14 -27.72
CA GLN A 876 -6.49 27.56 -26.75
C GLN A 876 -5.06 27.41 -27.30
N SER A 877 -4.87 27.46 -28.63
CA SER A 877 -3.53 27.43 -29.22
C SER A 877 -2.83 28.79 -29.23
N ALA A 878 -3.54 29.86 -28.87
CA ALA A 878 -3.10 31.24 -29.01
C ALA A 878 -3.14 32.04 -27.69
N VAL A 879 -3.43 31.39 -26.56
CA VAL A 879 -3.36 31.99 -25.23
C VAL A 879 -1.93 31.90 -24.70
N VAL A 880 -1.49 32.95 -24.02
CA VAL A 880 -0.25 32.98 -23.26
C VAL A 880 -0.61 33.21 -21.81
N ASP A 881 -0.07 32.35 -20.94
CA ASP A 881 -0.12 32.51 -19.49
C ASP A 881 0.28 33.93 -19.10
N GLY A 882 -0.59 34.54 -18.29
CA GLY A 882 -0.63 35.96 -18.02
C GLY A 882 0.58 36.52 -17.27
N ASP A 883 0.50 37.82 -16.99
CA ASP A 883 1.32 38.45 -15.96
C ASP A 883 0.51 39.55 -15.27
N ASP A 884 1.08 40.14 -14.22
CA ASP A 884 0.47 41.21 -13.43
C ASP A 884 0.53 42.60 -14.10
N SER A 885 0.83 42.66 -15.40
CA SER A 885 1.06 43.94 -16.09
C SER A 885 -0.23 44.66 -16.54
N PHE A 886 -1.37 43.98 -16.51
CA PHE A 886 -2.64 44.52 -16.97
C PHE A 886 -3.23 45.50 -15.96
N LEU A 887 -2.97 46.80 -16.13
CA LEU A 887 -3.41 47.85 -15.19
C LEU A 887 -4.45 48.83 -15.79
N SER A 888 -4.73 48.70 -17.08
CA SER A 888 -5.62 49.60 -17.81
C SER A 888 -6.38 48.85 -18.88
N MET A 889 -7.70 48.97 -18.81
CA MET A 889 -8.63 48.31 -19.70
C MET A 889 -8.92 49.19 -20.90
N ASN A 890 -8.72 48.64 -22.10
CA ASN A 890 -9.00 49.35 -23.34
C ASN A 890 -10.06 48.54 -24.09
N GLY A 891 -11.28 49.07 -24.09
CA GLY A 891 -12.40 48.40 -24.74
C GLY A 891 -12.27 48.44 -26.26
N ALA A 892 -12.99 47.54 -26.91
CA ALA A 892 -13.00 47.36 -28.34
C ALA A 892 -14.43 47.24 -28.85
N ASP A 893 -14.66 47.78 -30.06
CA ASP A 893 -15.86 47.50 -30.83
C ASP A 893 -15.52 46.53 -31.95
N SER A 894 -16.23 45.41 -31.96
CA SER A 894 -16.09 44.36 -32.96
C SER A 894 -17.22 44.33 -33.99
N GLY A 895 -18.30 45.09 -33.77
CA GLY A 895 -19.51 45.06 -34.57
C GLY A 895 -20.42 43.85 -34.33
N PHE A 896 -20.21 43.08 -33.24
CA PHE A 896 -21.03 41.92 -32.86
C PHE A 896 -22.05 42.22 -31.74
N GLY A 897 -22.43 43.49 -31.54
CA GLY A 897 -23.49 43.89 -30.61
C GLY A 897 -23.05 44.08 -29.16
N LEU A 898 -21.76 43.90 -28.85
CA LEU A 898 -21.14 44.38 -27.61
C LEU A 898 -20.03 45.37 -27.98
N ASP A 899 -20.27 46.64 -27.64
CA ASP A 899 -19.30 47.73 -27.77
C ASP A 899 -18.86 48.21 -26.38
N THR A 900 -17.56 48.13 -26.14
CA THR A 900 -16.89 48.65 -24.93
C THR A 900 -15.88 49.74 -25.26
N SER A 901 -15.78 50.17 -26.52
CA SER A 901 -14.72 51.05 -27.02
C SER A 901 -14.69 52.42 -26.34
N ASP A 902 -15.85 52.91 -25.88
CA ASP A 902 -16.01 54.15 -25.10
C ASP A 902 -15.46 54.04 -23.66
N LEU A 903 -15.29 52.81 -23.15
CA LEU A 903 -14.70 52.50 -21.84
C LEU A 903 -13.16 52.43 -21.87
N SER A 904 -12.54 52.84 -22.96
CA SER A 904 -11.08 52.78 -23.13
C SER A 904 -10.32 53.69 -22.16
N GLY A 905 -9.27 53.14 -21.54
CA GLY A 905 -8.44 53.84 -20.54
C GLY A 905 -9.02 53.76 -19.11
N THR A 906 -9.97 52.86 -18.87
CA THR A 906 -10.48 52.57 -17.54
C THR A 906 -9.42 51.86 -16.70
N ALA A 907 -9.27 52.23 -15.43
CA ALA A 907 -8.33 51.57 -14.54
C ALA A 907 -8.83 50.17 -14.16
N TYR A 908 -7.93 49.20 -14.08
CA TYR A 908 -8.19 47.90 -13.46
C TYR A 908 -7.57 47.87 -12.07
N ASN A 909 -8.34 47.47 -11.06
CA ASN A 909 -7.86 47.29 -9.68
C ASN A 909 -7.67 45.79 -9.44
N GLN A 910 -6.41 45.37 -9.28
CA GLN A 910 -6.01 43.99 -9.07
C GLN A 910 -6.29 43.51 -7.64
N ALA A 911 -6.69 42.24 -7.47
CA ALA A 911 -6.90 41.59 -6.17
C ALA A 911 -5.59 41.33 -5.41
N ALA A 912 -4.52 41.04 -6.13
CA ALA A 912 -3.22 40.74 -5.56
C ALA A 912 -2.09 41.35 -6.38
N ALA A 913 -1.98 42.69 -6.36
CA ALA A 913 -0.94 43.41 -7.10
C ALA A 913 0.45 42.78 -6.92
N ALA A 914 1.16 42.60 -8.04
CA ALA A 914 2.39 41.82 -8.28
C ALA A 914 2.20 40.34 -8.62
N ILE A 915 1.03 39.74 -8.34
CA ILE A 915 0.74 38.32 -8.54
C ILE A 915 -0.69 38.07 -9.04
N ASP A 916 -1.38 39.06 -9.60
CA ASP A 916 -2.70 38.93 -10.20
C ASP A 916 -2.53 38.71 -11.72
N TYR A 917 -2.46 37.45 -12.12
CA TYR A 917 -2.09 37.05 -13.48
C TYR A 917 -3.32 37.10 -14.39
N THR A 918 -3.28 38.00 -15.38
CA THR A 918 -4.29 38.07 -16.44
C THR A 918 -3.77 37.42 -17.72
N ASP A 919 -4.40 36.32 -18.14
CA ASP A 919 -4.12 35.61 -19.39
C ASP A 919 -4.19 36.53 -20.60
N GLN A 920 -3.20 36.39 -21.47
CA GLN A 920 -3.07 37.18 -22.68
C GLN A 920 -3.70 36.42 -23.85
N ILE A 921 -4.83 36.94 -24.33
CA ILE A 921 -5.59 36.38 -25.44
C ILE A 921 -5.16 37.10 -26.73
N ASN A 922 -4.60 36.39 -27.72
CA ASN A 922 -3.99 37.05 -28.88
C ASN A 922 -5.01 37.82 -29.78
N VAL A 923 -4.61 39.02 -30.22
CA VAL A 923 -5.39 40.00 -31.02
C VAL A 923 -5.82 39.52 -32.41
N LEU A 924 -5.30 38.37 -32.87
CA LEU A 924 -5.52 37.83 -34.20
C LEU A 924 -6.17 36.44 -34.22
N ALA A 925 -6.76 35.98 -33.11
CA ALA A 925 -7.48 34.71 -33.04
C ALA A 925 -8.82 34.73 -33.82
N GLY A 926 -8.74 34.97 -35.13
CA GLY A 926 -9.78 34.68 -36.11
C GLY A 926 -9.88 33.17 -36.41
N THR A 927 -9.73 32.33 -35.40
CA THR A 927 -9.78 30.86 -35.48
C THR A 927 -10.93 30.26 -34.67
N ALA A 928 -11.50 30.98 -33.70
CA ALA A 928 -12.75 30.63 -33.01
C ALA A 928 -14.01 30.72 -33.90
N GLY A 929 -13.83 31.10 -35.17
CA GLY A 929 -14.90 31.27 -36.15
C GLY A 929 -15.26 32.74 -36.38
N PRO A 930 -16.18 33.03 -37.32
CA PRO A 930 -16.52 34.40 -37.71
C PRO A 930 -17.35 35.16 -36.67
N ASN A 931 -17.76 34.54 -35.56
CA ASN A 931 -18.70 35.14 -34.60
C ASN A 931 -18.08 35.44 -33.23
N ALA A 932 -16.78 35.22 -33.06
CA ALA A 932 -16.04 35.56 -31.84
C ALA A 932 -15.20 36.82 -32.05
N ALA A 933 -15.19 37.73 -31.09
CA ALA A 933 -14.41 38.96 -31.19
C ALA A 933 -13.97 39.52 -29.83
N LEU A 934 -12.83 40.23 -29.85
CA LEU A 934 -12.29 40.89 -28.67
C LEU A 934 -13.15 42.08 -28.24
N ILE A 935 -13.34 42.18 -26.93
CA ILE A 935 -14.04 43.28 -26.26
C ILE A 935 -13.12 44.01 -25.27
N TRP A 936 -11.99 43.42 -24.87
CA TRP A 936 -11.01 44.07 -24.00
C TRP A 936 -9.58 43.82 -24.48
N THR A 937 -8.73 44.85 -24.39
CA THR A 937 -7.33 44.82 -24.82
C THR A 937 -6.41 45.61 -23.88
N ASP A 938 -5.13 45.22 -23.85
CA ASP A 938 -4.04 46.06 -23.38
C ASP A 938 -3.49 46.90 -24.55
N ALA A 939 -3.73 48.22 -24.51
CA ALA A 939 -3.32 49.13 -25.58
C ALA A 939 -1.80 49.38 -25.66
N VAL A 940 -1.04 49.03 -24.61
CA VAL A 940 0.43 49.24 -24.54
C VAL A 940 1.17 48.01 -25.08
N GLN A 941 0.68 46.82 -24.75
CA GLN A 941 1.32 45.53 -24.94
C GLN A 941 0.74 44.76 -26.12
N GLY A 942 -0.49 45.11 -26.54
CA GLY A 942 -1.08 44.62 -27.78
C GLY A 942 -1.55 43.18 -27.70
N TYR A 943 -2.20 42.81 -26.60
CA TYR A 943 -2.96 41.57 -26.42
C TYR A 943 -4.40 41.87 -25.99
N GLY A 944 -5.29 40.90 -26.12
CA GLY A 944 -6.67 40.91 -25.65
C GLY A 944 -6.83 40.26 -24.29
N THR A 945 -7.87 40.61 -23.55
CA THR A 945 -8.17 40.06 -22.21
C THR A 945 -9.64 39.68 -22.02
N GLY A 946 -10.46 39.83 -23.06
CA GLY A 946 -11.85 39.39 -23.06
C GLY A 946 -12.42 39.26 -24.46
N ILE A 947 -13.26 38.24 -24.64
CA ILE A 947 -13.92 37.85 -25.88
C ILE A 947 -15.43 37.79 -25.65
N PHE A 948 -16.18 38.26 -26.66
CA PHE A 948 -17.58 37.95 -26.84
C PHE A 948 -17.75 36.94 -27.97
N TYR A 949 -18.57 35.92 -27.76
CA TYR A 949 -18.90 34.93 -28.78
C TYR A 949 -20.41 34.82 -28.99
N ALA A 950 -20.86 35.25 -30.17
CA ALA A 950 -22.23 35.07 -30.63
C ALA A 950 -22.40 33.65 -31.18
N THR A 951 -22.90 32.74 -30.34
CA THR A 951 -23.04 31.32 -30.68
C THR A 951 -24.17 31.10 -31.70
N ASP A 952 -24.14 29.96 -32.39
CA ASP A 952 -25.16 29.63 -33.38
C ASP A 952 -26.50 29.32 -32.69
N ALA A 953 -27.55 30.06 -33.02
CA ALA A 953 -28.90 29.80 -32.50
C ALA A 953 -29.31 28.33 -32.73
N PRO A 954 -29.83 27.62 -31.70
CA PRO A 954 -30.51 28.14 -30.51
C PRO A 954 -29.64 28.32 -29.26
N TYR A 955 -28.31 28.28 -29.38
CA TYR A 955 -27.41 28.33 -28.23
C TYR A 955 -27.36 29.73 -27.58
N GLY A 956 -26.99 29.77 -26.30
CA GLY A 956 -26.79 31.01 -25.55
C GLY A 956 -25.46 31.67 -25.91
N ASN A 957 -25.41 33.00 -25.93
CA ASN A 957 -24.17 33.74 -26.20
C ASN A 957 -23.23 33.65 -25.00
N THR A 958 -21.94 33.85 -25.22
CA THR A 958 -20.95 33.82 -24.13
C THR A 958 -20.05 35.05 -24.12
N ILE A 959 -19.61 35.42 -22.92
CA ILE A 959 -18.56 36.40 -22.67
C ILE A 959 -17.53 35.71 -21.79
N SER A 960 -16.28 35.71 -22.23
CA SER A 960 -15.17 35.07 -21.55
C SER A 960 -14.05 36.10 -21.37
N GLN A 961 -13.65 36.37 -20.13
CA GLN A 961 -12.64 37.37 -19.83
C GLN A 961 -11.69 36.90 -18.74
N SER A 962 -10.44 37.32 -18.81
CA SER A 962 -9.39 36.85 -17.88
C SER A 962 -9.26 37.69 -16.60
N TRP A 963 -9.90 38.86 -16.55
CA TRP A 963 -9.87 39.77 -15.41
C TRP A 963 -11.18 39.73 -14.60
N GLU A 964 -11.11 40.12 -13.34
CA GLU A 964 -12.22 40.05 -12.37
C GLU A 964 -13.22 41.20 -12.50
N PHE A 965 -14.52 40.89 -12.53
CA PHE A 965 -15.55 41.94 -12.65
C PHE A 965 -15.43 43.03 -11.57
N GLY A 966 -15.15 42.62 -10.33
CA GLY A 966 -14.99 43.53 -9.20
C GLY A 966 -13.84 44.52 -9.37
N GLY A 967 -12.84 44.19 -10.18
CA GLY A 967 -11.65 45.02 -10.45
C GLY A 967 -11.91 46.15 -11.45
N PHE A 968 -13.04 46.15 -12.16
CA PHE A 968 -13.39 47.21 -13.12
C PHE A 968 -13.52 48.58 -12.45
N GLY A 969 -12.61 49.50 -12.74
CA GLY A 969 -12.59 50.84 -12.13
C GLY A 969 -13.59 51.86 -12.72
N GLY A 970 -14.42 51.44 -13.68
CA GLY A 970 -15.47 52.25 -14.30
C GLY A 970 -16.84 52.07 -13.62
N ASP A 971 -17.92 52.41 -14.35
CA ASP A 971 -19.28 52.17 -13.86
C ASP A 971 -19.68 50.70 -14.08
N GLN A 972 -19.60 49.89 -13.01
CA GLN A 972 -19.96 48.47 -13.03
C GLN A 972 -21.46 48.24 -13.33
N VAL A 973 -22.34 49.21 -13.03
CA VAL A 973 -23.77 49.10 -13.34
C VAL A 973 -23.99 49.20 -14.85
N ASP A 974 -23.31 50.13 -15.50
CA ASP A 974 -23.32 50.28 -16.96
C ASP A 974 -22.72 49.06 -17.66
N LEU A 975 -21.58 48.57 -17.16
CA LEU A 975 -20.93 47.40 -17.75
C LEU A 975 -21.79 46.13 -17.65
N ALA A 976 -22.35 45.84 -16.48
CA ALA A 976 -23.26 44.70 -16.30
C ALA A 976 -24.48 44.81 -17.21
N ALA A 977 -25.00 46.03 -17.40
CA ALA A 977 -26.08 46.25 -18.33
C ALA A 977 -25.65 45.83 -19.76
N ARG A 978 -24.51 46.30 -20.27
CA ARG A 978 -24.04 45.94 -21.62
C ARG A 978 -23.89 44.43 -21.80
N TYR A 979 -23.35 43.75 -20.80
CA TYR A 979 -23.25 42.29 -20.79
C TYR A 979 -24.62 41.61 -20.80
N ILE A 980 -25.60 42.12 -20.04
CA ILE A 980 -26.99 41.64 -20.06
C ILE A 980 -27.58 41.68 -21.48
N ALA A 981 -27.38 42.77 -22.23
CA ALA A 981 -27.84 42.93 -23.63
C ALA A 981 -27.19 41.89 -24.53
N ALA A 982 -25.86 41.81 -24.50
CA ALA A 982 -25.08 40.92 -25.35
C ALA A 982 -25.43 39.45 -25.10
N LEU A 983 -25.72 39.10 -23.84
CA LEU A 983 -26.14 37.75 -23.41
C LEU A 983 -27.63 37.48 -23.60
N GLY A 984 -28.33 38.28 -24.41
CA GLY A 984 -29.67 37.94 -24.92
C GLY A 984 -30.85 38.28 -23.98
N GLY A 985 -30.64 39.04 -22.91
CA GLY A 985 -31.75 39.63 -22.17
C GLY A 985 -31.74 41.13 -22.34
N GLY A 986 -32.72 41.67 -23.04
CA GLY A 986 -32.71 43.09 -23.40
C GLY A 986 -32.43 44.04 -22.23
N GLY A 987 -31.27 44.71 -22.29
CA GLY A 987 -30.91 45.89 -21.52
C GLY A 987 -29.43 46.22 -21.70
N PRO A 988 -28.94 47.47 -21.65
CA PRO A 988 -29.62 48.73 -21.68
C PRO A 988 -29.66 49.24 -23.12
N VAL A 989 -30.37 50.31 -23.22
CA VAL A 989 -30.48 51.21 -24.33
C VAL A 989 -29.37 52.25 -24.20
N GLY A 990 -28.67 52.58 -25.29
CA GLY A 990 -27.63 53.62 -25.31
C GLY A 990 -28.08 54.90 -24.61
N ALA A 991 -27.14 55.77 -24.21
CA ALA A 991 -27.43 56.91 -23.33
C ALA A 991 -28.70 57.63 -23.81
N LEU A 992 -29.68 57.75 -22.91
CA LEU A 992 -30.97 58.33 -23.27
C LEU A 992 -30.73 59.70 -23.90
N PHE A 993 -31.31 59.97 -25.06
CA PHE A 993 -31.12 61.26 -25.73
C PHE A 993 -32.43 61.77 -26.31
N GLY A 994 -32.41 63.04 -26.73
CA GLY A 994 -33.47 63.64 -27.53
C GLY A 994 -32.93 64.05 -28.90
N ARG A 995 -33.49 63.47 -29.97
CA ARG A 995 -33.03 63.69 -31.36
C ARG A 995 -33.24 65.14 -31.79
N GLY A 996 -32.16 65.79 -32.22
CA GLY A 996 -32.15 67.17 -32.70
C GLY A 996 -31.53 68.19 -31.73
N ASP A 997 -31.32 67.86 -30.45
CA ASP A 997 -30.67 68.72 -29.45
C ASP A 997 -29.15 68.52 -29.46
N CYS A 998 -28.51 68.91 -30.56
CA CYS A 998 -27.09 68.61 -30.81
C CYS A 998 -26.13 69.33 -29.85
N ASN A 999 -26.54 70.43 -29.20
CA ASN A 999 -25.71 71.11 -28.21
C ASN A 999 -25.97 70.62 -26.76
N ALA A 1000 -26.90 69.68 -26.59
CA ALA A 1000 -27.32 69.07 -25.34
C ALA A 1000 -27.69 70.09 -24.25
N ASP A 1001 -28.45 71.12 -24.62
CA ASP A 1001 -28.95 72.15 -23.69
C ASP A 1001 -30.37 71.88 -23.15
N GLY A 1002 -30.98 70.78 -23.59
CA GLY A 1002 -32.29 70.28 -23.19
C GLY A 1002 -33.44 70.85 -24.02
N GLY A 1003 -33.16 71.48 -25.16
CA GLY A 1003 -34.21 72.06 -25.99
C GLY A 1003 -33.88 72.19 -27.47
N PHE A 1004 -34.71 71.60 -28.32
CA PHE A 1004 -34.59 71.72 -29.78
C PHE A 1004 -34.92 73.10 -30.34
N ASN A 1005 -33.88 73.82 -30.77
CA ASN A 1005 -33.97 75.17 -31.30
C ASN A 1005 -32.87 75.49 -32.33
N ILE A 1006 -32.74 76.76 -32.71
CA ILE A 1006 -31.77 77.17 -33.74
C ILE A 1006 -30.32 77.06 -33.25
N ALA A 1007 -30.09 77.07 -31.93
CA ALA A 1007 -28.77 76.92 -31.34
C ALA A 1007 -28.15 75.57 -31.70
N ASP A 1008 -28.95 74.50 -31.74
CA ASP A 1008 -28.53 73.14 -32.14
C ASP A 1008 -28.03 73.10 -33.57
N THR A 1009 -28.77 73.75 -34.48
CA THR A 1009 -28.38 73.80 -35.89
C THR A 1009 -27.11 74.62 -36.08
N ILE A 1010 -26.96 75.73 -35.34
CA ILE A 1010 -25.75 76.57 -35.40
C ILE A 1010 -24.56 75.78 -34.85
N PHE A 1011 -24.76 75.05 -33.76
CA PHE A 1011 -23.75 74.21 -33.13
C PHE A 1011 -23.27 73.12 -34.09
N LEU A 1012 -24.20 72.38 -34.69
CA LEU A 1012 -23.92 71.37 -35.71
C LEU A 1012 -23.17 71.94 -36.93
N LEU A 1013 -23.62 73.06 -37.49
CA LEU A 1013 -22.94 73.69 -38.63
C LEU A 1013 -21.56 74.21 -38.28
N ALA A 1014 -21.36 74.65 -37.03
CA ALA A 1014 -20.05 75.07 -36.53
C ALA A 1014 -19.09 73.86 -36.43
N ALA A 1015 -19.58 72.72 -35.94
CA ALA A 1015 -18.83 71.46 -35.90
C ALA A 1015 -18.43 71.01 -37.33
N LEU A 1016 -19.38 71.01 -38.28
CA LEU A 1016 -19.14 70.54 -39.64
C LEU A 1016 -18.21 71.43 -40.49
N PHE A 1017 -18.30 72.77 -40.34
CA PHE A 1017 -17.68 73.69 -41.30
C PHE A 1017 -16.76 74.74 -40.70
N SER A 1018 -16.77 74.92 -39.37
CA SER A 1018 -16.05 76.03 -38.71
C SER A 1018 -15.06 75.58 -37.63
N GLY A 1019 -14.86 74.26 -37.48
CA GLY A 1019 -13.95 73.68 -36.48
C GLY A 1019 -14.46 73.84 -35.04
N GLY A 1020 -15.79 73.92 -34.86
CA GLY A 1020 -16.42 73.82 -33.54
C GLY A 1020 -16.27 72.40 -32.95
N PRO A 1021 -16.47 72.24 -31.64
CA PRO A 1021 -16.47 70.91 -31.02
C PRO A 1021 -17.61 70.05 -31.58
N ALA A 1022 -17.40 68.73 -31.62
CA ALA A 1022 -18.49 67.78 -31.85
C ALA A 1022 -19.50 67.82 -30.69
N GLY A 1023 -20.76 67.48 -30.95
CA GLY A 1023 -21.78 67.34 -29.92
C GLY A 1023 -21.43 66.20 -28.96
N PRO A 1024 -21.91 66.26 -27.70
CA PRO A 1024 -21.64 65.22 -26.70
C PRO A 1024 -22.37 63.89 -27.00
N CYS A 1025 -23.36 63.92 -27.89
CA CYS A 1025 -24.16 62.76 -28.32
C CYS A 1025 -24.43 62.92 -29.83
N LEU A 1026 -23.95 61.96 -30.63
CA LEU A 1026 -24.02 62.06 -32.09
C LEU A 1026 -25.40 61.69 -32.62
N ASP A 1027 -26.14 60.82 -31.92
CA ASP A 1027 -27.53 60.51 -32.29
C ASP A 1027 -28.47 61.70 -32.06
N ALA A 1028 -28.17 62.54 -31.06
CA ALA A 1028 -28.84 63.83 -30.90
C ALA A 1028 -28.53 64.81 -32.04
N CYS A 1029 -27.36 64.68 -32.69
CA CYS A 1029 -26.95 65.51 -33.82
C CYS A 1029 -27.46 64.99 -35.17
N ASP A 1030 -27.76 63.71 -35.31
CA ASP A 1030 -28.48 63.13 -36.44
C ASP A 1030 -29.98 63.40 -36.31
N ALA A 1031 -30.34 64.65 -36.59
CA ALA A 1031 -31.71 65.12 -36.48
C ALA A 1031 -32.67 64.43 -37.46
N ASN A 1032 -32.15 63.83 -38.54
CA ASN A 1032 -32.95 63.26 -39.60
C ASN A 1032 -33.07 61.72 -39.52
N GLY A 1033 -32.25 61.08 -38.67
CA GLY A 1033 -32.30 59.66 -38.33
C GLY A 1033 -31.89 58.79 -39.51
N ASP A 1034 -30.86 59.19 -40.26
CA ASP A 1034 -30.32 58.43 -41.39
C ASP A 1034 -28.96 57.76 -41.11
N GLY A 1035 -28.53 57.79 -39.84
CA GLY A 1035 -27.31 57.17 -39.33
C GLY A 1035 -26.05 57.90 -39.76
N SER A 1036 -26.13 59.22 -40.03
CA SER A 1036 -24.98 60.01 -40.47
C SER A 1036 -25.10 61.49 -40.17
N VAL A 1037 -24.29 62.01 -39.25
CA VAL A 1037 -24.23 63.45 -38.93
C VAL A 1037 -23.61 64.26 -40.08
N ASN A 1038 -24.43 64.98 -40.84
CA ASN A 1038 -24.00 65.78 -41.97
C ASN A 1038 -24.85 67.06 -42.20
N ILE A 1039 -24.71 67.70 -43.37
CA ILE A 1039 -25.47 68.94 -43.66
C ILE A 1039 -26.97 68.68 -43.82
N ALA A 1040 -27.39 67.45 -44.10
CA ALA A 1040 -28.79 67.05 -44.20
C ALA A 1040 -29.52 67.28 -42.87
N ASP A 1041 -28.88 66.98 -41.74
CA ASP A 1041 -29.42 67.19 -40.39
C ASP A 1041 -29.67 68.66 -40.07
N ALA A 1042 -28.72 69.52 -40.43
CA ALA A 1042 -28.89 70.95 -40.27
C ALA A 1042 -30.04 71.49 -41.14
N ILE A 1043 -30.20 70.96 -42.36
CA ILE A 1043 -31.32 71.32 -43.24
C ILE A 1043 -32.65 70.80 -42.66
N PHE A 1044 -32.67 69.57 -42.14
CA PHE A 1044 -33.83 68.94 -41.53
C PHE A 1044 -34.30 69.73 -40.30
N SER A 1045 -33.37 70.06 -39.38
CA SER A 1045 -33.65 70.87 -38.19
C SER A 1045 -34.23 72.25 -38.53
N LEU A 1046 -33.65 72.96 -39.50
CA LEU A 1046 -34.19 74.26 -39.95
C LEU A 1046 -35.55 74.12 -40.63
N ALA A 1047 -35.78 73.05 -41.37
CA ALA A 1047 -37.06 72.78 -42.01
C ALA A 1047 -38.15 72.50 -40.97
N SER A 1048 -37.85 71.70 -39.95
CA SER A 1048 -38.70 71.42 -38.80
C SER A 1048 -39.04 72.71 -38.02
N LEU A 1049 -38.03 73.52 -37.68
CA LEU A 1049 -38.20 74.74 -36.87
C LEU A 1049 -38.92 75.89 -37.60
N PHE A 1050 -38.69 76.09 -38.91
CA PHE A 1050 -39.10 77.32 -39.60
C PHE A 1050 -39.94 77.14 -40.86
N SER A 1051 -39.97 75.93 -41.44
CA SER A 1051 -40.61 75.69 -42.74
C SER A 1051 -41.78 74.70 -42.69
N GLY A 1052 -42.14 74.21 -41.49
CA GLY A 1052 -43.22 73.25 -41.29
C GLY A 1052 -42.89 71.82 -41.75
N GLY A 1053 -41.60 71.46 -41.73
CA GLY A 1053 -41.15 70.08 -41.90
C GLY A 1053 -41.58 69.18 -40.73
N PRO A 1054 -41.45 67.86 -40.85
CA PRO A 1054 -41.72 66.93 -39.76
C PRO A 1054 -40.75 67.17 -38.58
N PRO A 1055 -41.19 66.97 -37.32
CA PRO A 1055 -40.27 66.92 -36.18
C PRO A 1055 -39.31 65.72 -36.30
N PRO A 1056 -38.14 65.74 -35.63
CA PRO A 1056 -37.30 64.56 -35.52
C PRO A 1056 -38.08 63.35 -34.98
N SER A 1057 -37.73 62.16 -35.45
CA SER A 1057 -38.30 60.89 -35.01
C SER A 1057 -37.95 60.59 -33.55
N ASP A 1058 -38.63 59.60 -32.97
CA ASP A 1058 -38.31 59.15 -31.63
C ASP A 1058 -36.86 58.62 -31.56
N PRO A 1059 -36.09 58.92 -30.49
CA PRO A 1059 -36.47 59.73 -29.32
C PRO A 1059 -36.67 61.21 -29.66
N ALA A 1060 -37.87 61.74 -29.43
CA ALA A 1060 -38.19 63.10 -29.83
C ALA A 1060 -37.31 64.11 -29.06
N PRO A 1061 -37.05 65.32 -29.58
CA PRO A 1061 -36.04 66.23 -29.03
C PRO A 1061 -36.19 66.68 -27.57
N THR A 1062 -37.30 66.37 -26.90
CA THR A 1062 -37.54 66.66 -25.47
C THR A 1062 -37.90 65.42 -24.67
N ASP A 1063 -37.91 64.26 -25.31
CA ASP A 1063 -38.24 62.97 -24.70
C ASP A 1063 -36.95 62.16 -24.65
N CYS A 1064 -36.55 61.77 -23.43
CA CYS A 1064 -35.40 60.91 -23.22
C CYS A 1064 -35.75 59.49 -23.65
N GLY A 1065 -35.05 58.99 -24.66
CA GLY A 1065 -35.26 57.68 -25.21
C GLY A 1065 -34.00 57.16 -25.89
N VAL A 1066 -34.18 56.04 -26.54
CA VAL A 1066 -33.13 55.13 -26.97
C VAL A 1066 -33.11 55.13 -28.48
N ASP A 1067 -31.97 54.91 -29.12
CA ASP A 1067 -32.05 54.71 -30.57
C ASP A 1067 -32.81 53.40 -30.84
N GLY A 1068 -33.93 53.53 -31.57
CA GLY A 1068 -34.77 52.40 -31.94
C GLY A 1068 -34.26 51.68 -33.20
N ASP A 1069 -33.31 52.28 -33.91
CA ASP A 1069 -32.64 51.75 -35.10
C ASP A 1069 -31.12 51.77 -34.87
N ASP A 1070 -30.67 50.97 -33.90
CA ASP A 1070 -29.26 50.81 -33.51
C ASP A 1070 -28.45 49.98 -34.54
N SER A 1071 -28.61 50.30 -35.82
CA SER A 1071 -27.97 49.58 -36.94
C SER A 1071 -26.85 50.37 -37.62
N ASP A 1072 -26.59 51.60 -37.14
CA ASP A 1072 -25.53 52.47 -37.63
C ASP A 1072 -24.38 52.63 -36.62
N THR A 1073 -23.43 53.52 -36.91
CA THR A 1073 -22.20 53.69 -36.11
C THR A 1073 -22.20 54.98 -35.29
N LEU A 1074 -23.34 55.67 -35.21
CA LEU A 1074 -23.51 56.81 -34.33
C LEU A 1074 -23.86 56.31 -32.93
N ASP A 1075 -23.38 57.03 -31.93
CA ASP A 1075 -23.61 56.69 -30.53
C ASP A 1075 -23.65 57.97 -29.67
N CYS A 1076 -24.17 57.83 -28.46
CA CYS A 1076 -24.27 58.85 -27.45
C CYS A 1076 -23.44 58.51 -26.22
N ALA A 1077 -22.17 58.96 -26.23
CA ALA A 1077 -21.28 58.82 -25.08
C ALA A 1077 -21.82 59.52 -23.81
N ASN A 1078 -22.50 60.67 -23.94
CA ASN A 1078 -23.17 61.36 -22.83
C ASN A 1078 -24.21 62.36 -23.34
N PHE A 1079 -25.41 62.37 -22.77
CA PHE A 1079 -26.41 63.39 -23.03
C PHE A 1079 -26.90 64.04 -21.72
N PRO A 1080 -26.24 65.12 -21.24
CA PRO A 1080 -26.53 65.72 -19.93
C PRO A 1080 -28.01 66.07 -19.63
N PRO A 1081 -28.86 66.41 -20.62
CA PRO A 1081 -30.30 66.62 -20.39
C PRO A 1081 -31.09 65.36 -20.02
N CYS A 1082 -30.56 64.17 -20.29
CA CYS A 1082 -31.17 62.88 -19.98
C CYS A 1082 -30.20 62.07 -19.10
N PRO A 1083 -30.35 62.16 -17.77
CA PRO A 1083 -29.48 61.50 -16.81
C PRO A 1083 -29.79 60.02 -16.62
#